data_AF-A0A7H8K5W5-F1
#
_entry.id   AF-A0A7H8K5W5-F1
#
_cell.length_a   1.000
_cell.length_b   1.000
_cell.length_c   1.000
_cell.angle_alpha   90.00
_cell.angle_beta   90.00
_cell.angle_gamma   90.00
#
_symmetry.space_group_name_H-M   'P 1'
#
loop_
_entity.id
_entity.type
_entity.pdbx_description
1 polymer ?
#
loop_
_entity_poly.entity_id
_entity_poly.type
_entity_poly.pdbx_seq_one_letter_code
_entity_poly.pdbx_strand_id
1 'polypeptide(L)'
;MTGRPPPTPAARARPEHRRIDGLYDIWLRTGPDGLPVALRGSGTPLDAGQLADLVRRGGGAGDDVRIMMDGGEEHAEVFAELAGILGRDVLISPAGSMLRYDGDREPEPSLVDARTGRPAEWLVVQPPAMATGLPGWYETTGGVLRPRSGVVAAPLPGGLTLATRADFVARRAAAVDLAPGHPELTTIGVSVRGGGFVVGDYTGSYQVTGGRQLAAALSDVPLYGSEIRMWLHWPSDPDERQRLHANLAAFADNTGAIVWAPERTAALEILESCQDLSAVDRAGGPAEWRTYLPPMAASPRFEPDQDGRLSPAGRMVVTPYPGAPLVSVAPARQRAMNSRYSSLRAQHGLFRIDLTILNDGRWAVQYADSGPHALGPRVLQRMLRTAGWQGEDLLLLASYPASAEAGVRRYGSRLVEGLRAEVWVLPPEAAFDSVDGTARAVDERGRPVDWQRLDLDDSQRRWQSDDGVLVTAESSSRPAGTDRVAGTDRIAVTGRSADAPSRAPESIAAVPDSAERSTASEATPSIDRQQAGEPALSTSPSASDVRAYPGSPWTGRPAAATSGPVSPVPVHAVLPLPAPTSPAPPPAPAASPFRPAPPRPAPAAPDSTAVAPSSPIVPSTAPASPPPSPVVPLSPAASPVVPPSPAAQAGAPSSTAAPTGADSYPERSSPVPPLPPQARAGGWAQPNRTEPRRVERQVGPPRPVVGPAAGPRPIAGPAPTTRPEESTAPAPTSDPGVGYEQGLPSTAGPARDPRSDAGPRSDAGGRPDRPAPPGGPELPVSAAPRLGTVRRPVAHAIYWIAERPTVNAEPVELYVVAGCSPTDATGTGAPTPNLFLVGTLRPPVPAALRADEHLLRVRVLAGGAVDMSSITVHEPPALHELLVDRDESYLLPGGLLGRTELVAGYGVDASGRYVEQPVAPATPPLAMRCTGAGHGIEGLPADLPRWPYEAEAFAYALVRDPEATTRSQGLVLLRNRPRARRGRLLVQVRVPWRCAVDVRATVAQIGDLPQIHSTAGSMLEAGVSLLLPREANEQVEVVRLLSAGRLGWRTVGEPEMSLADFLASRADATTRPGSTAPTR
;
A
#
# COMPACT_ATOMS: atom_id res chain seq x y z
N MET A 1 7.17 -2.17 -60.05
CA MET A 1 5.97 -1.38 -60.39
C MET A 1 5.91 -0.16 -59.48
N THR A 2 6.14 1.03 -60.00
CA THR A 2 6.04 2.29 -59.22
C THR A 2 4.60 2.78 -59.18
N GLY A 3 3.77 2.12 -58.39
CA GLY A 3 2.40 2.56 -58.14
C GLY A 3 2.41 3.87 -57.35
N ARG A 4 2.10 4.99 -58.01
CA ARG A 4 1.86 6.27 -57.33
C ARG A 4 0.68 6.07 -56.36
N PRO A 5 0.81 6.40 -55.05
CA PRO A 5 -0.29 6.21 -54.12
C PRO A 5 -1.52 7.01 -54.58
N PRO A 6 -2.74 6.52 -54.33
CA PRO A 6 -3.96 7.24 -54.70
C PRO A 6 -3.96 8.61 -54.00
N PRO A 7 -4.36 9.69 -54.70
CA PRO A 7 -4.33 11.03 -54.12
C PRO A 7 -5.27 11.08 -52.91
N THR A 8 -4.72 11.50 -51.76
CA THR A 8 -5.44 11.63 -50.50
C THR A 8 -6.73 12.42 -50.70
N PRO A 9 -7.90 11.95 -50.21
CA PRO A 9 -9.18 12.64 -50.40
C PRO A 9 -9.07 14.11 -49.97
N ALA A 10 -9.57 15.00 -50.83
CA ALA A 10 -8.97 16.32 -51.02
C ALA A 10 -8.79 17.14 -49.73
N ALA A 11 -7.56 17.62 -49.51
CA ALA A 11 -7.16 18.43 -48.34
C ALA A 11 -7.90 19.78 -48.16
N ARG A 12 -8.86 20.12 -49.04
CA ARG A 12 -9.58 21.40 -49.06
C ARG A 12 -10.57 21.61 -47.91
N ALA A 13 -10.90 20.58 -47.14
CA ALA A 13 -11.93 20.64 -46.09
C ALA A 13 -11.43 20.49 -44.64
N ARG A 14 -10.18 20.04 -44.38
CA ARG A 14 -9.67 19.90 -43.00
C ARG A 14 -9.49 21.27 -42.33
N PRO A 15 -9.95 21.50 -41.10
CA PRO A 15 -9.71 22.74 -40.37
C PRO A 15 -8.22 22.84 -39.97
N GLU A 16 -7.79 24.03 -39.56
CA GLU A 16 -6.41 24.25 -39.07
C GLU A 16 -6.23 23.70 -37.64
N HIS A 17 -7.32 23.67 -36.88
CA HIS A 17 -7.41 23.11 -35.53
C HIS A 17 -8.81 22.54 -35.27
N ARG A 18 -8.94 21.62 -34.31
CA ARG A 18 -10.22 21.08 -33.80
C ARG A 18 -10.11 21.06 -32.27
N ARG A 19 -11.09 21.66 -31.59
CA ARG A 19 -11.19 21.58 -30.13
C ARG A 19 -12.18 20.49 -29.75
N ILE A 20 -11.74 19.62 -28.86
CA ILE A 20 -12.50 18.58 -28.17
C ILE A 20 -12.44 18.94 -26.68
N ASP A 21 -13.35 18.47 -25.84
CA ASP A 21 -13.27 18.73 -24.39
C ASP A 21 -11.95 18.19 -23.82
N GLY A 22 -11.09 19.12 -23.38
CA GLY A 22 -9.75 18.85 -22.87
C GLY A 22 -8.64 18.61 -23.91
N LEU A 23 -8.92 18.51 -25.22
CA LEU A 23 -7.90 18.19 -26.24
C LEU A 23 -7.97 19.15 -27.44
N TYR A 24 -6.82 19.71 -27.83
CA TYR A 24 -6.70 20.65 -28.94
C TYR A 24 -5.88 20.03 -30.09
N ASP A 25 -6.55 19.57 -31.14
CA ASP A 25 -5.94 19.07 -32.36
C ASP A 25 -5.40 20.25 -33.20
N ILE A 26 -4.14 20.18 -33.67
CA ILE A 26 -3.53 21.18 -34.58
C ILE A 26 -2.90 20.50 -35.80
N TRP A 27 -3.29 20.91 -37.02
CA TRP A 27 -2.77 20.32 -38.27
C TRP A 27 -1.52 21.01 -38.78
N LEU A 28 -0.40 20.28 -38.66
CA LEU A 28 0.92 20.67 -39.14
C LEU A 28 1.39 19.72 -40.27
N ARG A 29 2.48 20.11 -40.93
CA ARG A 29 3.24 19.28 -41.89
C ARG A 29 4.70 19.71 -41.85
N THR A 30 5.60 18.91 -42.38
CA THR A 30 6.98 19.34 -42.64
C THR A 30 7.00 20.43 -43.72
N GLY A 31 7.80 21.48 -43.49
CA GLY A 31 8.18 22.49 -44.46
C GLY A 31 9.28 22.01 -45.42
N PRO A 32 9.66 22.80 -46.43
CA PRO A 32 10.80 22.48 -47.30
C PRO A 32 12.12 22.45 -46.50
N ASP A 33 12.21 23.24 -45.43
CA ASP A 33 13.39 23.39 -44.58
C ASP A 33 13.48 22.34 -43.46
N GLY A 34 12.64 21.30 -43.51
CA GLY A 34 12.57 20.24 -42.49
C GLY A 34 11.84 20.62 -41.19
N LEU A 35 11.37 21.87 -41.03
CA LEU A 35 10.71 22.36 -39.81
C LEU A 35 9.17 22.24 -39.86
N PRO A 36 8.46 22.22 -38.72
CA PRO A 36 6.99 22.27 -38.69
C PRO A 36 6.44 23.54 -39.35
N VAL A 37 5.41 23.39 -40.20
CA VAL A 37 4.63 24.50 -40.76
C VAL A 37 3.13 24.18 -40.67
N ALA A 38 2.28 25.21 -40.59
CA ALA A 38 0.83 25.02 -40.61
C ALA A 38 0.38 24.35 -41.93
N LEU A 39 -0.64 23.47 -41.84
CA LEU A 39 -1.22 22.80 -43.01
C LEU A 39 -1.80 23.80 -44.03
N ARG A 40 -2.28 24.96 -43.56
CA ARG A 40 -2.71 26.11 -44.36
C ARG A 40 -1.88 27.34 -43.95
N GLY A 41 -1.43 28.15 -44.91
CA GLY A 41 -0.67 29.38 -44.65
C GLY A 41 0.43 29.62 -45.67
N SER A 42 1.34 30.55 -45.34
CA SER A 42 2.51 30.95 -46.15
C SER A 42 3.56 29.84 -46.33
N GLY A 43 3.51 28.78 -45.51
CA GLY A 43 4.59 27.79 -45.44
C GLY A 43 5.80 28.24 -44.61
N THR A 44 5.67 29.32 -43.85
CA THR A 44 6.69 29.78 -42.89
C THR A 44 6.86 28.75 -41.75
N PRO A 45 8.10 28.38 -41.37
CA PRO A 45 8.40 27.61 -40.16
C PRO A 45 7.76 28.19 -38.90
N LEU A 46 7.24 27.32 -38.03
CA LEU A 46 6.66 27.68 -36.74
C LEU A 46 7.55 27.17 -35.60
N ASP A 47 8.05 28.09 -34.78
CA ASP A 47 8.69 27.77 -33.51
C ASP A 47 7.65 27.45 -32.40
N ALA A 48 8.14 26.98 -31.25
CA ALA A 48 7.29 26.61 -30.11
C ALA A 48 6.47 27.77 -29.55
N GLY A 49 6.98 29.01 -29.58
CA GLY A 49 6.25 30.20 -29.16
C GLY A 49 5.11 30.54 -30.12
N GLN A 50 5.36 30.48 -31.43
CA GLN A 50 4.35 30.68 -32.47
C GLN A 50 3.25 29.62 -32.43
N LEU A 51 3.62 28.35 -32.17
CA LEU A 51 2.69 27.24 -31.96
C LEU A 51 1.84 27.45 -30.70
N ALA A 52 2.46 27.82 -29.57
CA ALA A 52 1.75 28.11 -28.33
C ALA A 52 0.76 29.28 -28.49
N ASP A 53 1.14 30.33 -29.22
CA ASP A 53 0.25 31.45 -29.53
C ASP A 53 -0.88 31.08 -30.49
N LEU A 54 -0.69 30.09 -31.38
CA LEU A 54 -1.79 29.54 -32.18
C LEU A 54 -2.79 28.80 -31.28
N VAL A 55 -2.31 27.91 -30.40
CA VAL A 55 -3.14 27.19 -29.41
C VAL A 55 -3.90 28.17 -28.51
N ARG A 56 -3.23 29.22 -28.01
CA ARG A 56 -3.85 30.29 -27.20
C ARG A 56 -4.95 31.02 -27.97
N ARG A 57 -4.70 31.44 -29.22
CA ARG A 57 -5.70 32.12 -30.07
C ARG A 57 -6.91 31.24 -30.40
N GLY A 58 -6.72 29.92 -30.53
CA GLY A 58 -7.81 28.95 -30.70
C GLY A 58 -8.55 28.57 -29.41
N GLY A 59 -8.16 29.15 -28.26
CA GLY A 59 -8.79 28.87 -26.95
C GLY A 59 -8.32 27.56 -26.28
N GLY A 60 -7.31 26.89 -26.83
CA GLY A 60 -6.76 25.63 -26.31
C GLY A 60 -5.79 25.77 -25.14
N ALA A 61 -5.65 26.98 -24.55
CA ALA A 61 -4.61 27.29 -23.56
C ALA A 61 -4.69 26.52 -22.22
N GLY A 62 -5.77 25.78 -21.97
CA GLY A 62 -5.92 24.89 -20.80
C GLY A 62 -6.08 23.40 -21.16
N ASP A 63 -6.00 23.07 -22.46
CA ASP A 63 -6.15 21.73 -23.00
C ASP A 63 -4.77 21.12 -23.29
N ASP A 64 -4.68 19.79 -23.34
CA ASP A 64 -3.48 19.15 -23.90
C ASP A 64 -3.53 19.26 -25.45
N VAL A 65 -2.38 19.26 -26.11
CA VAL A 65 -2.30 19.55 -27.55
C VAL A 65 -1.96 18.29 -28.34
N ARG A 66 -2.73 17.97 -29.37
CA ARG A 66 -2.45 16.85 -30.27
C ARG A 66 -1.93 17.35 -31.62
N ILE A 67 -0.67 17.00 -31.93
CA ILE A 67 -0.03 17.38 -33.19
C ILE A 67 -0.52 16.44 -34.29
N MET A 68 -1.36 16.95 -35.17
CA MET A 68 -1.94 16.22 -36.29
C MET A 68 -0.98 16.24 -37.50
N MET A 69 0.17 15.59 -37.33
CA MET A 69 1.26 15.44 -38.30
C MET A 69 1.73 13.97 -38.38
N ASP A 70 2.28 13.56 -39.52
CA ASP A 70 2.97 12.27 -39.69
C ASP A 70 4.43 12.40 -39.20
N GLY A 71 4.98 11.38 -38.51
CA GLY A 71 6.38 11.38 -38.07
C GLY A 71 6.79 12.45 -37.04
N GLY A 72 5.87 12.98 -36.23
CA GLY A 72 6.08 14.16 -35.37
C GLY A 72 7.23 14.07 -34.36
N GLU A 73 7.68 12.87 -33.99
CA GLU A 73 8.89 12.61 -33.19
C GLU A 73 10.16 13.23 -33.81
N GLU A 74 10.21 13.39 -35.13
CA GLU A 74 11.29 14.07 -35.86
C GLU A 74 11.44 15.56 -35.46
N HIS A 75 10.49 16.12 -34.70
CA HIS A 75 10.52 17.49 -34.18
C HIS A 75 10.28 17.55 -32.66
N ALA A 76 10.61 16.47 -31.93
CA ALA A 76 10.36 16.34 -30.50
C ALA A 76 10.90 17.50 -29.64
N GLU A 77 12.02 18.12 -30.00
CA GLU A 77 12.59 19.28 -29.28
C GLU A 77 11.64 20.49 -29.30
N VAL A 78 11.10 20.84 -30.47
CA VAL A 78 10.13 21.94 -30.64
C VAL A 78 8.84 21.65 -29.89
N PHE A 79 8.40 20.39 -29.87
CA PHE A 79 7.21 19.98 -29.13
C PHE A 79 7.43 19.87 -27.61
N ALA A 80 8.66 19.64 -27.14
CA ALA A 80 9.03 19.71 -25.74
C ALA A 80 9.10 21.16 -25.24
N GLU A 81 9.65 22.08 -26.04
CA GLU A 81 9.58 23.52 -25.75
C GLU A 81 8.12 23.99 -25.73
N LEU A 82 7.28 23.55 -26.69
CA LEU A 82 5.84 23.86 -26.71
C LEU A 82 5.12 23.36 -25.44
N ALA A 83 5.41 22.13 -25.00
CA ALA A 83 4.88 21.58 -23.75
C ALA A 83 5.30 22.44 -22.55
N GLY A 84 6.57 22.87 -22.50
CA GLY A 84 7.10 23.82 -21.51
C GLY A 84 6.37 25.18 -21.51
N ILE A 85 6.16 25.77 -22.68
CA ILE A 85 5.52 27.08 -22.87
C ILE A 85 4.00 27.06 -22.55
N LEU A 86 3.35 25.90 -22.65
CA LEU A 86 1.94 25.72 -22.32
C LEU A 86 1.69 25.17 -20.90
N GLY A 87 2.65 24.45 -20.31
CA GLY A 87 2.43 23.70 -19.06
C GLY A 87 1.42 22.55 -19.24
N ARG A 88 1.41 21.92 -20.42
CA ARG A 88 0.44 20.92 -20.89
C ARG A 88 1.16 19.77 -21.59
N ASP A 89 0.54 18.59 -21.62
CA ASP A 89 1.07 17.47 -22.39
C ASP A 89 0.85 17.72 -23.90
N VAL A 90 1.84 17.37 -24.72
CA VAL A 90 1.78 17.46 -26.19
C VAL A 90 1.89 16.06 -26.77
N LEU A 91 0.86 15.62 -27.49
CA LEU A 91 0.74 14.26 -28.03
C LEU A 91 1.15 14.26 -29.51
N ILE A 92 2.17 13.47 -29.84
CA ILE A 92 2.81 13.43 -31.16
C ILE A 92 2.86 12.00 -31.71
N SER A 93 3.13 11.88 -33.01
CA SER A 93 3.23 10.61 -33.72
C SER A 93 4.69 10.11 -33.76
N PRO A 94 4.97 8.80 -33.52
CA PRO A 94 6.31 8.24 -33.66
C PRO A 94 6.91 8.44 -35.05
N ALA A 95 8.24 8.46 -35.13
CA ALA A 95 8.99 8.50 -36.38
C ALA A 95 8.58 7.32 -37.29
N GLY A 96 8.36 7.60 -38.57
CA GLY A 96 7.88 6.60 -39.53
C GLY A 96 6.44 6.10 -39.31
N SER A 97 5.61 6.78 -38.50
CA SER A 97 4.17 6.53 -38.41
C SER A 97 3.34 7.57 -39.19
N MET A 98 2.14 7.18 -39.63
CA MET A 98 1.20 8.01 -40.39
C MET A 98 -0.18 8.07 -39.74
N LEU A 99 -0.88 9.19 -39.94
CA LEU A 99 -2.25 9.44 -39.51
C LEU A 99 -3.28 8.84 -40.45
N ARG A 100 -4.05 7.87 -39.94
CA ARG A 100 -5.13 7.18 -40.62
C ARG A 100 -6.47 7.53 -39.99
N TYR A 101 -7.46 7.83 -40.84
CA TYR A 101 -8.80 8.27 -40.44
C TYR A 101 -9.81 7.24 -40.96
N ASP A 102 -10.51 6.53 -40.06
CA ASP A 102 -11.49 5.49 -40.41
C ASP A 102 -12.94 6.00 -40.31
N GLY A 103 -13.65 6.02 -41.43
CA GLY A 103 -15.11 6.18 -41.49
C GLY A 103 -15.64 7.55 -41.92
N ASP A 104 -16.93 7.59 -42.29
CA ASP A 104 -17.60 8.73 -42.93
C ASP A 104 -18.16 9.79 -41.95
N ARG A 105 -17.89 9.67 -40.64
CA ARG A 105 -18.36 10.62 -39.60
C ARG A 105 -17.24 10.90 -38.61
N GLU A 106 -16.82 12.17 -38.56
CA GLU A 106 -15.72 12.70 -37.72
C GLU A 106 -14.71 11.64 -37.26
N PRO A 107 -13.97 11.04 -38.21
CA PRO A 107 -13.12 9.89 -37.94
C PRO A 107 -12.03 10.27 -36.93
N GLU A 108 -12.07 9.64 -35.76
CA GLU A 108 -11.05 9.85 -34.74
C GLU A 108 -9.70 9.32 -35.27
N PRO A 109 -8.63 10.12 -35.24
CA PRO A 109 -7.36 9.74 -35.85
C PRO A 109 -6.72 8.56 -35.12
N SER A 110 -6.28 7.61 -35.94
CA SER A 110 -5.45 6.47 -35.55
C SER A 110 -4.05 6.63 -36.14
N LEU A 111 -3.03 6.19 -35.42
CA LEU A 111 -1.65 6.11 -35.92
C LEU A 111 -1.31 4.68 -36.34
N VAL A 112 -0.60 4.56 -37.47
CA VAL A 112 -0.07 3.30 -37.99
C VAL A 112 1.39 3.43 -38.42
N ASP A 113 2.20 2.41 -38.16
CA ASP A 113 3.57 2.27 -38.72
C ASP A 113 3.46 2.22 -40.25
N ALA A 114 4.18 3.12 -40.94
CA ALA A 114 4.02 3.35 -42.38
C ALA A 114 4.43 2.15 -43.26
N ARG A 115 5.26 1.26 -42.71
CA ARG A 115 5.91 0.15 -43.41
C ARG A 115 5.14 -1.17 -43.26
N THR A 116 4.42 -1.33 -42.15
CA THR A 116 3.73 -2.58 -41.76
C THR A 116 2.22 -2.42 -41.65
N GLY A 117 1.70 -1.20 -41.60
CA GLY A 117 0.27 -0.91 -41.43
C GLY A 117 -0.30 -1.31 -40.06
N ARG A 118 0.56 -1.71 -39.11
CA ARG A 118 0.16 -2.02 -37.73
C ARG A 118 -0.10 -0.73 -36.95
N PRO A 119 -0.99 -0.72 -35.95
CA PRO A 119 -1.13 0.41 -35.05
C PRO A 119 0.21 0.79 -34.41
N ALA A 120 0.46 2.10 -34.31
CA ALA A 120 1.59 2.68 -33.60
C ALA A 120 1.03 3.62 -32.52
N GLU A 121 1.54 3.58 -31.30
CA GLU A 121 0.99 4.39 -30.21
C GLU A 121 1.49 5.84 -30.23
N TRP A 122 0.66 6.77 -29.76
CA TRP A 122 1.05 8.18 -29.64
C TRP A 122 2.13 8.35 -28.55
N LEU A 123 3.06 9.27 -28.78
CA LEU A 123 4.06 9.66 -27.78
C LEU A 123 3.54 10.87 -27.00
N VAL A 124 3.71 10.87 -25.68
CA VAL A 124 3.31 11.97 -24.80
C VAL A 124 4.55 12.76 -24.41
N VAL A 125 4.74 13.91 -25.04
CA VAL A 125 5.77 14.88 -24.66
C VAL A 125 5.25 15.71 -23.50
N GLN A 126 5.85 15.54 -22.33
CA GLN A 126 5.50 16.30 -21.12
C GLN A 126 6.34 17.59 -21.04
N PRO A 127 5.89 18.64 -20.31
CA PRO A 127 6.70 19.84 -20.11
C PRO A 127 8.04 19.47 -19.44
N PRO A 128 9.22 19.91 -19.93
CA PRO A 128 10.51 19.39 -19.46
C PRO A 128 10.75 19.50 -17.95
N ALA A 129 10.31 20.58 -17.32
CA ALA A 129 10.39 20.79 -15.86
C ALA A 129 9.33 20.01 -15.04
N MET A 130 8.48 19.21 -15.71
CA MET A 130 7.39 18.40 -15.15
C MET A 130 7.33 17.01 -15.82
N ALA A 131 8.44 16.57 -16.42
CA ALA A 131 8.53 15.33 -17.17
C ALA A 131 8.69 14.12 -16.24
N THR A 132 7.84 13.12 -16.42
CA THR A 132 7.70 11.98 -15.50
C THR A 132 7.45 10.68 -16.26
N GLY A 133 7.84 9.54 -15.68
CA GLY A 133 7.40 8.22 -16.14
C GLY A 133 5.94 7.87 -15.81
N LEU A 134 5.18 8.82 -15.23
CA LEU A 134 3.79 8.63 -14.84
C LEU A 134 2.83 8.88 -16.02
N PRO A 135 1.65 8.25 -16.03
CA PRO A 135 0.73 8.31 -17.16
C PRO A 135 0.18 9.72 -17.45
N GLY A 136 -0.11 9.96 -18.73
CA GLY A 136 -0.89 11.11 -19.19
C GLY A 136 -2.40 10.97 -18.95
N TRP A 137 -3.13 12.06 -19.22
CA TRP A 137 -4.60 12.10 -19.13
C TRP A 137 -5.29 11.10 -20.07
N TYR A 138 -4.65 10.82 -21.20
CA TYR A 138 -5.13 9.92 -22.23
C TYR A 138 -4.39 8.57 -22.19
N GLU A 139 -5.08 7.52 -22.58
CA GLU A 139 -4.51 6.23 -22.94
C GLU A 139 -4.25 6.14 -24.44
N THR A 140 -3.11 5.55 -24.76
CA THR A 140 -2.64 5.27 -26.10
C THR A 140 -2.77 3.77 -26.35
N THR A 141 -3.84 3.36 -27.04
CA THR A 141 -4.09 1.93 -27.29
C THR A 141 -4.70 1.71 -28.66
N GLY A 142 -4.06 0.88 -29.48
CA GLY A 142 -4.45 0.62 -30.87
C GLY A 142 -4.18 1.82 -31.78
N GLY A 143 -3.22 2.67 -31.43
CA GLY A 143 -2.90 3.92 -32.13
C GLY A 143 -3.98 5.00 -32.01
N VAL A 144 -5.00 4.79 -31.17
CA VAL A 144 -6.08 5.75 -30.92
C VAL A 144 -5.93 6.29 -29.50
N LEU A 145 -6.19 7.59 -29.34
CA LEU A 145 -6.25 8.24 -28.04
C LEU A 145 -7.64 8.14 -27.44
N ARG A 146 -7.70 7.81 -26.14
CA ARG A 146 -8.93 7.80 -25.35
C ARG A 146 -8.67 8.50 -24.02
N PRO A 147 -9.59 9.34 -23.51
CA PRO A 147 -9.53 9.71 -22.10
C PRO A 147 -9.55 8.44 -21.25
N ARG A 148 -8.84 8.45 -20.12
CA ARG A 148 -9.00 7.43 -19.09
C ARG A 148 -10.44 7.44 -18.53
N SER A 149 -10.77 6.50 -17.65
CA SER A 149 -12.08 6.44 -16.98
C SER A 149 -11.93 6.46 -15.46
N GLY A 150 -12.98 6.90 -14.76
CA GLY A 150 -12.99 6.99 -13.30
C GLY A 150 -12.40 8.28 -12.76
N VAL A 151 -11.94 8.24 -11.51
CA VAL A 151 -11.39 9.37 -10.77
C VAL A 151 -10.00 9.74 -11.28
N VAL A 152 -9.73 11.04 -11.43
CA VAL A 152 -8.41 11.56 -11.82
C VAL A 152 -7.48 11.50 -10.61
N ALA A 153 -6.52 10.60 -10.68
CA ALA A 153 -5.45 10.45 -9.71
C ALA A 153 -4.10 10.18 -10.41
N ALA A 154 -3.03 10.73 -9.85
CA ALA A 154 -1.66 10.26 -10.11
C ALA A 154 -1.22 9.38 -8.92
N PRO A 155 -0.51 8.26 -9.15
CA PRO A 155 -0.01 7.42 -8.06
C PRO A 155 1.09 8.15 -7.28
N LEU A 156 1.15 7.90 -5.97
CA LEU A 156 2.27 8.27 -5.10
C LEU A 156 2.95 6.99 -4.60
N PRO A 157 4.25 7.05 -4.24
CA PRO A 157 4.87 6.00 -3.44
C PRO A 157 4.12 5.83 -2.11
N GLY A 158 3.39 4.71 -1.97
CA GLY A 158 2.49 4.49 -0.83
C GLY A 158 1.20 5.32 -0.88
N GLY A 159 0.60 5.59 -2.04
CA GLY A 159 -0.72 6.21 -2.10
C GLY A 159 -1.11 6.81 -3.46
N LEU A 160 -1.84 7.92 -3.44
CA LEU A 160 -2.23 8.67 -4.63
C LEU A 160 -2.46 10.15 -4.35
N THR A 161 -2.35 11.00 -5.37
CA THR A 161 -2.89 12.36 -5.35
C THR A 161 -4.03 12.49 -6.34
N LEU A 162 -5.19 12.90 -5.83
CA LEU A 162 -6.31 13.37 -6.63
C LEU A 162 -5.94 14.66 -7.35
N ALA A 163 -6.51 14.86 -8.53
CA ALA A 163 -6.34 16.08 -9.32
C ALA A 163 -7.58 16.37 -10.18
N THR A 164 -7.51 17.44 -10.95
CA THR A 164 -8.49 17.86 -11.97
C THR A 164 -7.78 18.15 -13.30
N ARG A 165 -8.53 18.45 -14.37
CA ARG A 165 -7.93 18.88 -15.65
C ARG A 165 -7.00 20.09 -15.49
N ALA A 166 -7.27 20.97 -14.53
CA ALA A 166 -6.49 22.18 -14.33
C ALA A 166 -5.09 21.89 -13.75
N ASP A 167 -4.99 21.02 -12.73
CA ASP A 167 -3.78 20.78 -11.93
C ASP A 167 -3.08 19.43 -12.17
N PHE A 168 -3.64 18.52 -12.99
CA PHE A 168 -3.10 17.17 -13.22
C PHE A 168 -1.59 17.12 -13.53
N VAL A 169 -1.09 17.93 -14.46
CA VAL A 169 0.34 17.92 -14.85
C VAL A 169 1.25 18.30 -13.67
N ALA A 170 0.89 19.34 -12.92
CA ALA A 170 1.64 19.77 -11.73
C ALA A 170 1.54 18.76 -10.57
N ARG A 171 0.35 18.16 -10.36
CA ARG A 171 0.14 17.08 -9.40
C ARG A 171 0.94 15.82 -9.74
N ARG A 172 1.06 15.48 -11.04
CA ARG A 172 1.86 14.37 -11.54
C ARG A 172 3.37 14.62 -11.37
N ALA A 173 3.84 15.84 -11.61
CA ALA A 173 5.24 16.21 -11.35
C ALA A 173 5.59 16.06 -9.87
N ALA A 174 4.85 16.75 -8.99
CA ALA A 174 5.08 16.71 -7.54
C ALA A 174 4.90 15.30 -6.93
N ALA A 175 4.18 14.40 -7.60
CA ALA A 175 4.06 13.00 -7.22
C ALA A 175 5.36 12.18 -7.40
N VAL A 176 6.28 12.64 -8.25
CA VAL A 176 7.61 12.02 -8.46
C VAL A 176 8.68 12.63 -7.55
N ASP A 177 8.49 13.87 -7.09
CA ASP A 177 9.37 14.51 -6.10
C ASP A 177 9.22 13.89 -4.70
N LEU A 178 8.10 13.25 -4.41
CA LEU A 178 7.86 12.47 -3.19
C LEU A 178 8.46 11.06 -3.34
N ALA A 179 9.41 10.70 -2.47
CA ALA A 179 9.99 9.36 -2.36
C ALA A 179 9.10 8.42 -1.51
N PRO A 180 9.37 7.09 -1.50
CA PRO A 180 8.65 6.16 -0.63
C PRO A 180 8.59 6.61 0.83
N GLY A 181 7.38 6.74 1.36
CA GLY A 181 7.14 6.90 2.79
C GLY A 181 7.32 5.60 3.56
N HIS A 182 6.86 5.55 4.81
CA HIS A 182 6.71 4.29 5.53
C HIS A 182 5.62 3.43 4.87
N PRO A 183 5.81 2.10 4.67
CA PRO A 183 4.85 1.27 3.93
C PRO A 183 3.45 1.21 4.54
N GLU A 184 3.33 1.43 5.86
CA GLU A 184 2.03 1.48 6.55
C GLU A 184 1.32 2.85 6.53
N LEU A 185 1.96 3.90 5.98
CA LEU A 185 1.44 5.27 5.94
C LEU A 185 0.97 5.65 4.54
N THR A 186 -0.34 5.56 4.28
CA THR A 186 -0.93 5.88 2.98
C THR A 186 -0.99 7.39 2.77
N THR A 187 -0.30 7.94 1.76
CA THR A 187 -0.39 9.39 1.45
C THR A 187 -1.53 9.67 0.46
N ILE A 188 -2.46 10.57 0.83
CA ILE A 188 -3.57 11.00 -0.03
C ILE A 188 -3.47 12.49 -0.31
N GLY A 189 -3.03 12.83 -1.52
CA GLY A 189 -3.06 14.21 -2.02
C GLY A 189 -4.45 14.62 -2.50
N VAL A 190 -4.90 15.81 -2.12
CA VAL A 190 -6.21 16.33 -2.53
C VAL A 190 -6.24 17.86 -2.53
N SER A 191 -7.03 18.45 -3.43
CA SER A 191 -7.28 19.89 -3.47
C SER A 191 -8.56 20.20 -2.66
N VAL A 192 -8.60 21.30 -1.89
CA VAL A 192 -9.76 21.67 -1.06
C VAL A 192 -10.45 22.92 -1.61
N ARG A 193 -11.78 22.97 -1.55
CA ARG A 193 -12.59 24.13 -1.94
C ARG A 193 -13.94 24.12 -1.22
N GLY A 194 -14.40 25.27 -0.71
CA GLY A 194 -15.65 25.34 0.06
C GLY A 194 -15.58 24.64 1.42
N GLY A 195 -14.39 24.21 1.85
CA GLY A 195 -14.19 23.24 2.93
C GLY A 195 -14.53 21.78 2.57
N GLY A 196 -14.73 21.45 1.30
CA GLY A 196 -14.87 20.08 0.78
C GLY A 196 -13.69 19.67 -0.10
N PHE A 197 -13.60 18.37 -0.40
CA PHE A 197 -12.54 17.78 -1.20
C PHE A 197 -12.87 17.87 -2.70
N VAL A 198 -11.90 18.21 -3.55
CA VAL A 198 -12.09 18.28 -4.99
C VAL A 198 -11.73 16.94 -5.62
N VAL A 199 -12.71 16.31 -6.26
CA VAL A 199 -12.55 15.03 -6.97
C VAL A 199 -12.84 15.25 -8.45
N GLY A 200 -11.83 15.09 -9.31
CA GLY A 200 -11.97 15.19 -10.76
C GLY A 200 -12.29 13.85 -11.42
N ASP A 201 -12.88 13.88 -12.61
CA ASP A 201 -12.98 12.74 -13.52
C ASP A 201 -12.35 13.07 -14.89
N TYR A 202 -12.03 12.02 -15.65
CA TYR A 202 -11.30 12.13 -16.91
C TYR A 202 -12.11 12.74 -18.08
N THR A 203 -13.39 13.10 -17.88
CA THR A 203 -14.13 13.98 -18.81
C THR A 203 -13.73 15.45 -18.67
N GLY A 204 -12.96 15.79 -17.62
CA GLY A 204 -12.61 17.16 -17.24
C GLY A 204 -13.57 17.79 -16.23
N SER A 205 -14.64 17.07 -15.87
CA SER A 205 -15.55 17.45 -14.80
C SER A 205 -14.90 17.26 -13.42
N TYR A 206 -15.44 17.95 -12.41
CA TYR A 206 -15.08 17.72 -11.01
C TYR A 206 -16.26 17.98 -10.09
N GLN A 207 -16.21 17.41 -8.89
CA GLN A 207 -17.16 17.63 -7.81
C GLN A 207 -16.44 18.11 -6.54
N VAL A 208 -17.18 18.76 -5.65
CA VAL A 208 -16.74 19.08 -4.29
C VAL A 208 -17.47 18.16 -3.33
N THR A 209 -16.74 17.26 -2.68
CA THR A 209 -17.26 16.13 -1.90
C THR A 209 -17.04 16.33 -0.40
N GLY A 210 -17.90 15.72 0.41
CA GLY A 210 -17.68 15.57 1.85
C GLY A 210 -16.87 14.32 2.18
N GLY A 211 -16.49 14.14 3.45
CA GLY A 211 -15.65 13.02 3.90
C GLY A 211 -16.18 11.63 3.50
N ARG A 212 -17.48 11.38 3.69
CA ARG A 212 -18.13 10.12 3.27
C ARG A 212 -18.05 9.90 1.75
N GLN A 213 -18.23 10.94 0.95
CA GLN A 213 -18.18 10.83 -0.50
C GLN A 213 -16.74 10.68 -1.01
N LEU A 214 -15.73 11.26 -0.34
CA LEU A 214 -14.33 10.97 -0.61
C LEU A 214 -13.99 9.50 -0.30
N ALA A 215 -14.42 8.97 0.85
CA ALA A 215 -14.24 7.55 1.20
C ALA A 215 -14.86 6.62 0.15
N ALA A 216 -16.08 6.92 -0.32
CA ALA A 216 -16.75 6.16 -1.37
C ALA A 216 -16.04 6.26 -2.74
N ALA A 217 -15.40 7.38 -3.05
CA ALA A 217 -14.62 7.60 -4.27
C ALA A 217 -13.21 6.94 -4.22
N LEU A 218 -12.79 6.43 -3.06
CA LEU A 218 -11.52 5.76 -2.81
C LEU A 218 -11.71 4.31 -2.30
N SER A 219 -12.88 3.71 -2.54
CA SER A 219 -13.26 2.38 -2.03
C SER A 219 -12.43 1.21 -2.61
N ASP A 220 -11.81 1.42 -3.77
CA ASP A 220 -10.84 0.50 -4.39
C ASP A 220 -9.44 0.59 -3.76
N VAL A 221 -9.17 1.62 -2.93
CA VAL A 221 -7.91 1.77 -2.18
C VAL A 221 -8.06 1.07 -0.81
N PRO A 222 -7.08 0.28 -0.35
CA PRO A 222 -7.17 -0.46 0.92
C PRO A 222 -6.95 0.44 2.15
N LEU A 223 -7.87 1.39 2.40
CA LEU A 223 -7.74 2.41 3.44
C LEU A 223 -8.11 1.95 4.87
N TYR A 224 -8.90 0.90 5.03
CA TYR A 224 -9.42 0.52 6.35
C TYR A 224 -8.33 -0.08 7.26
N GLY A 225 -8.24 0.43 8.50
CA GLY A 225 -7.15 0.09 9.42
C GLY A 225 -5.78 0.65 9.03
N SER A 226 -5.68 1.39 7.92
CA SER A 226 -4.46 2.12 7.54
C SER A 226 -4.33 3.42 8.34
N GLU A 227 -3.15 4.04 8.26
CA GLU A 227 -3.00 5.44 8.64
C GLU A 227 -2.79 6.28 7.38
N ILE A 228 -3.47 7.42 7.32
CA ILE A 228 -3.56 8.25 6.12
C ILE A 228 -2.90 9.59 6.39
N ARG A 229 -1.89 9.96 5.59
CA ARG A 229 -1.30 11.30 5.56
C ARG A 229 -1.97 12.15 4.48
N MET A 230 -2.76 13.16 4.87
CA MET A 230 -3.47 14.04 3.95
C MET A 230 -2.57 15.15 3.41
N TRP A 231 -2.25 15.09 2.11
CA TRP A 231 -1.53 16.16 1.42
C TRP A 231 -2.50 17.19 0.82
N LEU A 232 -2.95 18.10 1.69
CA LEU A 232 -3.91 19.16 1.42
C LEU A 232 -3.43 20.53 1.92
N HIS A 233 -4.12 21.59 1.49
CA HIS A 233 -3.92 22.95 2.00
C HIS A 233 -5.19 23.40 2.74
N TRP A 234 -5.03 24.03 3.91
CA TRP A 234 -6.17 24.61 4.63
C TRP A 234 -6.67 25.88 3.91
N PRO A 235 -7.99 26.03 3.69
CA PRO A 235 -8.56 27.28 3.18
C PRO A 235 -8.36 28.42 4.19
N SER A 236 -8.24 29.66 3.73
CA SER A 236 -8.04 30.81 4.64
C SER A 236 -9.31 31.17 5.42
N ASP A 237 -10.48 30.96 4.81
CA ASP A 237 -11.80 31.27 5.38
C ASP A 237 -12.10 30.43 6.64
N PRO A 238 -12.56 31.04 7.75
CA PRO A 238 -12.86 30.31 8.99
C PRO A 238 -13.93 29.22 8.83
N ASP A 239 -14.98 29.48 8.06
CA ASP A 239 -16.10 28.56 7.91
C ASP A 239 -15.76 27.40 6.98
N GLU A 240 -14.97 27.64 5.93
CA GLU A 240 -14.38 26.58 5.11
C GLU A 240 -13.42 25.71 5.93
N ARG A 241 -12.64 26.27 6.85
CA ARG A 241 -11.79 25.47 7.77
C ARG A 241 -12.64 24.62 8.70
N GLN A 242 -13.73 25.15 9.26
CA GLN A 242 -14.60 24.36 10.12
C GLN A 242 -15.35 23.26 9.33
N ARG A 243 -15.72 23.51 8.07
CA ARG A 243 -16.25 22.49 7.15
C ARG A 243 -15.21 21.42 6.81
N LEU A 244 -13.96 21.80 6.50
CA LEU A 244 -12.89 20.82 6.22
C LEU A 244 -12.59 19.95 7.44
N HIS A 245 -12.56 20.53 8.64
CA HIS A 245 -12.36 19.79 9.89
C HIS A 245 -13.45 18.73 10.11
N ALA A 246 -14.73 19.08 9.89
CA ALA A 246 -15.82 18.11 9.95
C ALA A 246 -15.74 17.03 8.83
N ASN A 247 -15.29 17.42 7.63
CA ASN A 247 -15.09 16.49 6.51
C ASN A 247 -13.90 15.54 6.72
N LEU A 248 -12.84 15.96 7.41
CA LEU A 248 -11.72 15.09 7.78
C LEU A 248 -12.12 14.05 8.84
N ALA A 249 -12.88 14.47 9.86
CA ALA A 249 -13.47 13.54 10.84
C ALA A 249 -14.39 12.51 10.14
N ALA A 250 -15.33 12.98 9.32
CA ALA A 250 -16.20 12.08 8.56
C ALA A 250 -15.44 11.18 7.57
N PHE A 251 -14.28 11.59 7.06
CA PHE A 251 -13.43 10.74 6.22
C PHE A 251 -12.79 9.62 7.03
N ALA A 252 -12.24 9.92 8.21
CA ALA A 252 -11.75 8.92 9.16
C ALA A 252 -12.84 7.91 9.54
N ASP A 253 -14.01 8.40 9.97
CA ASP A 253 -15.17 7.57 10.36
C ASP A 253 -15.61 6.58 9.26
N ASN A 254 -15.64 7.03 8.00
CA ASN A 254 -16.16 6.25 6.87
C ASN A 254 -15.08 5.41 6.16
N THR A 255 -13.80 5.61 6.49
CA THR A 255 -12.70 4.74 6.04
C THR A 255 -12.28 3.74 7.11
N GLY A 256 -12.53 4.00 8.40
CA GLY A 256 -11.94 3.22 9.50
C GLY A 256 -10.42 3.40 9.61
N ALA A 257 -9.90 4.52 9.09
CA ALA A 257 -8.47 4.85 9.06
C ALA A 257 -8.15 5.98 10.05
N ILE A 258 -6.95 5.97 10.62
CA ILE A 258 -6.44 7.13 11.37
C ILE A 258 -5.99 8.17 10.36
N VAL A 259 -6.64 9.34 10.33
CA VAL A 259 -6.36 10.38 9.35
C VAL A 259 -5.53 11.49 9.97
N TRP A 260 -4.36 11.76 9.40
CA TRP A 260 -3.46 12.83 9.77
C TRP A 260 -3.56 13.98 8.76
N ALA A 261 -3.76 15.20 9.23
CA ALA A 261 -3.67 16.41 8.42
C ALA A 261 -2.70 17.41 9.06
N PRO A 262 -2.07 18.32 8.29
CA PRO A 262 -1.29 19.43 8.88
C PRO A 262 -2.16 20.25 9.83
N GLU A 263 -1.54 20.94 10.80
CA GLU A 263 -2.29 21.90 11.62
C GLU A 263 -2.88 23.05 10.79
N ARG A 264 -3.91 23.71 11.35
CA ARG A 264 -4.77 24.73 10.67
C ARG A 264 -4.03 25.98 10.17
N THR A 265 -2.76 26.13 10.51
CA THR A 265 -1.87 27.23 10.10
C THR A 265 -0.58 26.77 9.42
N ALA A 266 -0.38 25.46 9.28
CA ALA A 266 0.78 24.87 8.64
C ALA A 266 0.58 24.74 7.12
N ALA A 267 1.68 24.82 6.38
CA ALA A 267 1.78 24.38 4.99
C ALA A 267 2.31 22.95 4.93
N LEU A 268 2.34 22.35 3.74
CA LEU A 268 2.97 21.06 3.49
C LEU A 268 4.01 21.19 2.39
N GLU A 269 5.25 20.79 2.71
CA GLU A 269 6.40 20.86 1.81
C GLU A 269 7.05 19.48 1.69
N ILE A 270 7.59 19.17 0.51
CA ILE A 270 8.45 17.99 0.32
C ILE A 270 9.86 18.44 0.71
N LEU A 271 10.43 17.86 1.78
CA LEU A 271 11.79 18.22 2.20
C LEU A 271 12.80 17.69 1.19
N GLU A 272 13.53 18.57 0.51
CA GLU A 272 14.56 18.20 -0.48
C GLU A 272 15.59 17.20 0.04
N SER A 273 15.85 17.22 1.35
CA SER A 273 16.83 16.36 2.01
C SER A 273 16.43 14.90 2.13
N CYS A 274 15.13 14.59 2.27
CA CYS A 274 14.65 13.21 2.41
C CYS A 274 13.54 12.80 1.42
N GLN A 275 13.11 13.75 0.57
CA GLN A 275 12.00 13.64 -0.37
C GLN A 275 10.71 13.13 0.29
N ASP A 276 10.45 13.55 1.53
CA ASP A 276 9.26 13.17 2.29
C ASP A 276 8.48 14.40 2.78
N LEU A 277 7.18 14.22 3.02
CA LEU A 277 6.23 15.29 3.27
C LEU A 277 6.26 15.76 4.73
N SER A 278 6.60 17.04 4.93
CA SER A 278 6.63 17.73 6.21
C SER A 278 5.52 18.77 6.34
N ALA A 279 4.95 18.88 7.53
CA ALA A 279 4.18 20.04 7.97
C ALA A 279 5.14 21.12 8.48
N VAL A 280 5.02 22.32 7.90
CA VAL A 280 5.86 23.49 8.24
C VAL A 280 5.02 24.69 8.64
N ASP A 281 5.56 25.52 9.53
CA ASP A 281 4.96 26.80 9.90
C ASP A 281 5.28 27.90 8.87
N ARG A 282 4.83 29.14 9.13
CA ARG A 282 5.08 30.30 8.24
C ARG A 282 6.53 30.77 8.19
N ALA A 283 7.43 30.18 8.97
CA ALA A 283 8.85 30.48 8.99
C ALA A 283 9.72 29.31 8.45
N GLY A 284 9.11 28.22 7.97
CA GLY A 284 9.82 26.99 7.58
C GLY A 284 10.30 26.15 8.77
N GLY A 285 9.82 26.45 9.98
CA GLY A 285 9.97 25.60 11.15
C GLY A 285 9.05 24.37 11.05
N PRO A 286 9.40 23.25 11.72
CA PRO A 286 8.52 22.07 11.77
C PRO A 286 7.22 22.42 12.52
N ALA A 287 6.09 21.91 12.02
CA ALA A 287 4.77 22.12 12.60
C ALA A 287 4.08 20.79 12.95
N GLU A 288 3.05 20.88 13.79
CA GLU A 288 2.29 19.71 14.27
C GLU A 288 1.34 19.15 13.19
N TRP A 289 1.09 17.83 13.28
CA TRP A 289 0.01 17.16 12.58
C TRP A 289 -1.17 16.94 13.53
N ARG A 290 -2.38 17.18 13.03
CA ARG A 290 -3.63 16.87 13.71
C ARG A 290 -4.14 15.49 13.31
N THR A 291 -4.24 14.60 14.28
CA THR A 291 -4.88 13.29 14.15
C THR A 291 -6.41 13.40 14.19
N TYR A 292 -7.07 12.55 13.41
CA TYR A 292 -8.51 12.31 13.41
C TYR A 292 -8.72 10.80 13.59
N LEU A 293 -9.30 10.40 14.72
CA LEU A 293 -9.46 9.00 15.11
C LEU A 293 -10.90 8.53 14.83
N PRO A 294 -11.12 7.45 14.08
CA PRO A 294 -12.43 6.81 13.98
C PRO A 294 -12.81 6.13 15.32
N PRO A 295 -14.10 5.84 15.58
CA PRO A 295 -14.57 5.35 16.89
C PRO A 295 -14.00 4.01 17.37
N MET A 296 -13.37 3.23 16.48
CA MET A 296 -12.74 1.94 16.78
C MET A 296 -11.23 1.94 16.45
N ALA A 297 -10.59 3.11 16.43
CA ALA A 297 -9.16 3.22 16.21
C ALA A 297 -8.34 2.50 17.30
N ALA A 298 -7.24 1.87 16.90
CA ALA A 298 -6.13 1.59 17.80
C ALA A 298 -5.38 2.89 18.15
N SER A 299 -4.38 2.81 19.03
CA SER A 299 -3.40 3.89 19.19
C SER A 299 -2.66 4.14 17.86
N PRO A 300 -2.35 5.39 17.48
CA PRO A 300 -1.59 5.67 16.27
C PRO A 300 -0.18 5.06 16.30
N ARG A 301 0.26 4.55 15.15
CA ARG A 301 1.59 4.00 14.87
C ARG A 301 2.57 5.07 14.36
N PHE A 302 2.14 6.32 14.25
CA PHE A 302 2.96 7.44 13.78
C PHE A 302 2.91 8.62 14.74
N GLU A 303 3.95 9.45 14.73
CA GLU A 303 4.02 10.70 15.46
C GLU A 303 4.77 11.79 14.67
N PRO A 304 4.50 13.08 14.93
CA PRO A 304 5.28 14.18 14.35
C PRO A 304 6.74 14.15 14.80
N ASP A 305 7.67 14.14 13.84
CA ASP A 305 9.11 14.20 14.13
C ASP A 305 9.65 15.63 14.18
N GLN A 306 10.95 15.78 14.49
CA GLN A 306 11.59 17.09 14.60
C GLN A 306 11.77 17.84 13.27
N ASP A 307 11.54 17.16 12.14
CA ASP A 307 11.54 17.75 10.82
C ASP A 307 10.11 18.02 10.31
N GLY A 308 9.09 17.83 11.16
CA GLY A 308 7.68 18.05 10.84
C GLY A 308 7.06 16.93 10.00
N ARG A 309 7.73 15.79 9.85
CA ARG A 309 7.20 14.62 9.11
C ARG A 309 6.41 13.71 10.05
N LEU A 310 5.72 12.71 9.49
CA LEU A 310 5.20 11.59 10.28
C LEU A 310 6.21 10.45 10.25
N SER A 311 6.94 10.28 11.36
CA SER A 311 7.77 9.09 11.60
C SER A 311 6.96 8.02 12.34
N PRO A 312 7.37 6.74 12.32
CA PRO A 312 6.77 5.74 13.19
C PRO A 312 6.87 6.15 14.66
N ALA A 313 5.84 5.83 15.44
CA ALA A 313 5.83 5.97 16.89
C ALA A 313 6.64 4.83 17.53
N GLY A 314 7.04 5.03 18.79
CA GLY A 314 7.83 4.04 19.54
C GLY A 314 9.33 4.30 19.47
N ARG A 315 10.14 3.32 19.88
CA ARG A 315 11.56 3.56 20.17
C ARG A 315 12.46 3.35 18.95
N MET A 316 13.19 4.40 18.58
CA MET A 316 14.40 4.26 17.76
C MET A 316 15.38 3.29 18.45
N VAL A 317 15.87 2.31 17.69
CA VAL A 317 16.86 1.33 18.12
C VAL A 317 18.25 1.88 17.82
N VAL A 318 18.86 2.46 18.83
CA VAL A 318 20.26 2.89 18.83
C VAL A 318 21.04 2.03 19.82
N THR A 319 22.18 1.50 19.41
CA THR A 319 23.17 0.87 20.31
C THR A 319 24.50 1.61 20.19
N PRO A 320 25.08 2.11 21.30
CA PRO A 320 26.40 2.73 21.30
C PRO A 320 27.52 1.69 21.42
N TYR A 321 28.60 1.87 20.68
CA TYR A 321 29.85 1.11 20.80
C TYR A 321 31.06 2.04 21.04
N PRO A 322 32.14 1.60 21.71
CA PRO A 322 33.25 2.48 22.12
C PRO A 322 33.96 3.24 20.98
N GLY A 323 33.96 2.70 19.76
CA GLY A 323 34.49 3.36 18.56
C GLY A 323 33.44 3.69 17.49
N ALA A 324 32.16 3.50 17.79
CA ALA A 324 31.02 3.83 16.93
C ALA A 324 29.79 4.16 17.82
N PRO A 325 29.67 5.40 18.33
CA PRO A 325 28.66 5.75 19.34
C PRO A 325 27.20 5.73 18.86
N LEU A 326 26.96 5.71 17.55
CA LEU A 326 25.62 5.70 16.95
C LEU A 326 25.49 4.54 15.93
N VAL A 327 25.01 3.38 16.37
CA VAL A 327 24.64 2.27 15.48
C VAL A 327 23.12 2.05 15.49
N SER A 328 22.48 2.14 14.33
CA SER A 328 21.05 1.86 14.11
C SER A 328 20.84 1.05 12.83
N VAL A 329 21.09 -0.26 12.94
CA VAL A 329 21.03 -1.24 11.84
C VAL A 329 20.20 -2.46 12.24
N ALA A 330 19.68 -3.20 11.25
CA ALA A 330 18.80 -4.34 11.49
C ALA A 330 19.42 -5.35 12.49
N PRO A 331 18.64 -5.96 13.42
CA PRO A 331 19.19 -6.81 14.48
C PRO A 331 20.01 -8.03 14.01
N ALA A 332 19.83 -8.49 12.77
CA ALA A 332 20.71 -9.48 12.15
C ALA A 332 22.10 -8.90 11.82
N ARG A 333 22.15 -7.77 11.08
CA ARG A 333 23.39 -7.03 10.76
C ARG A 333 24.13 -6.62 12.04
N GLN A 334 23.41 -6.13 13.06
CA GLN A 334 24.04 -5.72 14.32
C GLN A 334 24.75 -6.91 15.00
N ARG A 335 24.08 -8.07 15.11
CA ARG A 335 24.69 -9.29 15.68
C ARG A 335 25.92 -9.74 14.90
N ALA A 336 25.86 -9.73 13.57
CA ALA A 336 26.99 -10.10 12.70
C ALA A 336 28.18 -9.14 12.83
N MET A 337 27.95 -7.83 12.95
CA MET A 337 28.99 -6.80 13.05
C MET A 337 29.45 -6.50 14.48
N ASN A 338 28.84 -7.12 15.50
CA ASN A 338 29.08 -6.81 16.92
C ASN A 338 30.56 -6.89 17.34
N SER A 339 31.31 -7.87 16.83
CA SER A 339 32.75 -8.03 17.06
C SER A 339 33.56 -6.90 16.42
N ARG A 340 33.23 -6.52 15.17
CA ARG A 340 33.85 -5.39 14.47
C ARG A 340 33.60 -4.08 15.24
N TYR A 341 32.35 -3.72 15.56
CA TYR A 341 32.05 -2.51 16.32
C TYR A 341 32.75 -2.46 17.70
N SER A 342 32.78 -3.58 18.43
CA SER A 342 33.42 -3.67 19.75
C SER A 342 34.95 -3.54 19.70
N SER A 343 35.57 -3.81 18.55
CA SER A 343 37.02 -3.67 18.37
C SER A 343 37.46 -2.24 18.02
N LEU A 344 36.54 -1.39 17.55
CA LEU A 344 36.83 -0.01 17.19
C LEU A 344 37.12 0.85 18.42
N ARG A 345 38.07 1.78 18.29
CA ARG A 345 38.47 2.77 19.30
C ARG A 345 38.09 4.17 18.83
N ALA A 346 37.68 5.05 19.74
CA ALA A 346 37.44 6.46 19.43
C ALA A 346 38.69 7.12 18.80
N GLN A 347 38.48 7.94 17.76
CA GLN A 347 39.53 8.63 17.01
C GLN A 347 39.29 10.13 17.12
N HIS A 348 40.31 10.90 17.48
CA HIS A 348 40.14 12.34 17.68
C HIS A 348 39.76 13.04 16.36
N GLY A 349 38.73 13.87 16.40
CA GLY A 349 38.19 14.57 15.23
C GLY A 349 37.32 13.73 14.30
N LEU A 350 37.07 12.44 14.59
CA LEU A 350 36.28 11.56 13.72
C LEU A 350 35.23 10.74 14.51
N PHE A 351 33.94 11.03 14.26
CA PHE A 351 32.80 10.40 14.91
C PHE A 351 32.15 9.36 13.97
N ARG A 352 32.19 8.07 14.36
CA ARG A 352 31.75 6.96 13.50
C ARG A 352 30.31 6.54 13.80
N ILE A 353 29.55 6.30 12.74
CA ILE A 353 28.14 5.91 12.78
C ILE A 353 27.90 4.71 11.84
N ASP A 354 26.95 3.84 12.16
CA ASP A 354 26.41 2.87 11.19
C ASP A 354 24.88 2.98 11.19
N LEU A 355 24.31 3.20 10.01
CA LEU A 355 22.89 3.46 9.80
C LEU A 355 22.37 2.53 8.72
N THR A 356 21.07 2.26 8.71
CA THR A 356 20.49 1.48 7.62
C THR A 356 20.47 2.33 6.35
N ILE A 357 20.85 1.76 5.20
CA ILE A 357 20.70 2.41 3.90
C ILE A 357 19.55 1.73 3.18
N LEU A 358 18.57 2.51 2.73
CA LEU A 358 17.43 2.03 1.96
C LEU A 358 17.86 1.74 0.51
N ASN A 359 17.05 0.98 -0.22
CA ASN A 359 17.31 0.62 -1.62
C ASN A 359 17.38 1.83 -2.57
N ASP A 360 16.86 2.98 -2.15
CA ASP A 360 16.94 4.28 -2.84
C ASP A 360 18.12 5.16 -2.38
N GLY A 361 19.00 4.62 -1.52
CA GLY A 361 20.18 5.29 -0.97
C GLY A 361 19.92 6.23 0.21
N ARG A 362 18.68 6.45 0.63
CA ARG A 362 18.39 7.27 1.80
C ARG A 362 18.83 6.58 3.10
N TRP A 363 19.35 7.36 4.05
CA TRP A 363 19.78 6.84 5.35
C TRP A 363 18.57 6.72 6.28
N ALA A 364 18.55 5.64 7.06
CA ALA A 364 17.41 5.25 7.88
C ALA A 364 17.87 4.72 9.25
N VAL A 365 16.98 4.88 10.22
CA VAL A 365 17.13 4.33 11.57
C VAL A 365 16.09 3.25 11.80
N GLN A 366 16.47 2.23 12.55
CA GLN A 366 15.56 1.14 12.92
C GLN A 366 14.64 1.59 14.04
N TYR A 367 13.35 1.34 13.90
CA TYR A 367 12.35 1.40 14.96
C TYR A 367 12.05 -0.02 15.45
N ALA A 368 11.81 -0.18 16.74
CA ALA A 368 11.68 -1.49 17.37
C ALA A 368 10.54 -2.34 16.77
N ASP A 369 9.44 -1.69 16.39
CA ASP A 369 8.17 -2.34 16.04
C ASP A 369 7.79 -2.18 14.55
N SER A 370 8.59 -1.44 13.77
CA SER A 370 8.26 -1.04 12.39
C SER A 370 9.43 -1.02 11.40
N GLY A 371 10.66 -1.29 11.84
CA GLY A 371 11.82 -1.43 10.96
C GLY A 371 12.45 -0.09 10.51
N PRO A 372 13.11 -0.02 9.34
CA PRO A 372 13.87 1.15 8.93
C PRO A 372 13.01 2.29 8.39
N HIS A 373 13.14 3.48 8.98
CA HIS A 373 12.52 4.72 8.48
C HIS A 373 13.57 5.80 8.18
N ALA A 374 13.42 6.51 7.05
CA ALA A 374 14.37 7.49 6.56
C ALA A 374 14.52 8.70 7.49
N LEU A 375 15.74 9.20 7.69
CA LEU A 375 16.02 10.35 8.54
C LEU A 375 15.67 11.69 7.90
N GLY A 376 15.36 12.67 8.75
CA GLY A 376 15.40 14.10 8.44
C GLY A 376 16.62 14.78 9.11
N PRO A 377 17.02 15.98 8.66
CA PRO A 377 18.27 16.62 9.08
C PRO A 377 18.26 17.06 10.55
N ARG A 378 17.14 17.55 11.09
CA ARG A 378 17.03 17.91 12.50
C ARG A 378 17.02 16.66 13.38
N VAL A 379 16.36 15.59 12.93
CA VAL A 379 16.39 14.28 13.60
C VAL A 379 17.82 13.72 13.67
N LEU A 380 18.56 13.67 12.54
CA LEU A 380 19.98 13.25 12.54
C LEU A 380 20.81 14.12 13.50
N GLN A 381 20.67 15.45 13.42
CA GLN A 381 21.45 16.37 14.26
C GLN A 381 21.17 16.16 15.75
N ARG A 382 19.93 15.86 16.15
CA ARG A 382 19.61 15.46 17.53
C ARG A 382 20.25 14.12 17.89
N MET A 383 20.14 13.10 17.04
CA MET A 383 20.70 11.78 17.32
C MET A 383 22.23 11.82 17.49
N LEU A 384 22.94 12.54 16.61
CA LEU A 384 24.39 12.77 16.74
C LEU A 384 24.74 13.42 18.08
N ARG A 385 24.09 14.54 18.44
CA ARG A 385 24.32 15.21 19.73
C ARG A 385 24.00 14.32 20.94
N THR A 386 22.92 13.54 20.89
CA THR A 386 22.55 12.59 21.95
C THR A 386 23.55 11.44 22.07
N ALA A 387 24.19 11.02 20.97
CA ALA A 387 25.31 10.07 20.97
C ALA A 387 26.68 10.71 21.28
N GLY A 388 26.72 12.00 21.64
CA GLY A 388 27.91 12.69 22.13
C GLY A 388 28.70 13.51 21.11
N TRP A 389 28.25 13.63 19.86
CA TRP A 389 28.91 14.42 18.81
C TRP A 389 29.00 15.91 19.17
N GLN A 390 30.20 16.49 19.04
CA GLN A 390 30.54 17.88 19.34
C GLN A 390 30.83 18.74 18.09
N GLY A 391 30.87 18.12 16.91
CA GLY A 391 31.24 18.79 15.65
C GLY A 391 32.40 18.14 14.90
N GLU A 392 32.77 16.91 15.27
CA GLU A 392 33.75 16.07 14.57
C GLU A 392 33.29 15.71 13.15
N ASP A 393 34.24 15.29 12.32
CA ASP A 393 33.95 14.76 10.98
C ASP A 393 33.26 13.39 11.08
N LEU A 394 32.34 13.09 10.17
CA LEU A 394 31.50 11.89 10.24
C LEU A 394 32.04 10.77 9.34
N LEU A 395 32.12 9.56 9.89
CA LEU A 395 32.42 8.34 9.14
C LEU A 395 31.24 7.37 9.20
N LEU A 396 30.57 7.18 8.06
CA LEU A 396 29.47 6.22 7.91
C LEU A 396 30.02 4.85 7.51
N LEU A 397 29.87 3.88 8.41
CA LEU A 397 30.29 2.48 8.26
C LEU A 397 29.28 1.61 7.47
N ALA A 398 28.20 2.22 6.98
CA ALA A 398 27.13 1.52 6.29
C ALA A 398 27.55 1.09 4.87
N SER A 399 27.20 -0.14 4.51
CA SER A 399 27.43 -0.70 3.17
C SER A 399 26.12 -0.76 2.38
N TYR A 400 26.19 -0.54 1.08
CA TYR A 400 25.05 -0.36 0.18
C TYR A 400 25.39 -0.87 -1.24
N PRO A 401 24.41 -1.32 -2.05
CA PRO A 401 24.63 -1.80 -3.42
C PRO A 401 24.94 -0.65 -4.40
N ALA A 402 25.61 -0.93 -5.52
CA ALA A 402 25.92 0.10 -6.52
C ALA A 402 24.69 0.87 -7.06
N SER A 403 23.52 0.22 -7.11
CA SER A 403 22.26 0.87 -7.50
C SER A 403 21.83 2.02 -6.57
N ALA A 404 22.34 2.07 -5.33
CA ALA A 404 22.01 3.07 -4.35
C ALA A 404 23.01 4.25 -4.28
N GLU A 405 24.17 4.21 -4.96
CA GLU A 405 25.23 5.23 -4.80
C GLU A 405 24.75 6.65 -5.11
N ALA A 406 24.03 6.85 -6.22
CA ALA A 406 23.49 8.16 -6.59
C ALA A 406 22.52 8.71 -5.53
N GLY A 407 21.76 7.81 -4.88
CA GLY A 407 20.90 8.12 -3.74
C GLY A 407 21.71 8.50 -2.51
N VAL A 408 22.66 7.65 -2.09
CA VAL A 408 23.54 7.88 -0.92
C VAL A 408 24.27 9.22 -1.03
N ARG A 409 24.75 9.58 -2.23
CA ARG A 409 25.35 10.89 -2.51
C ARG A 409 24.34 12.03 -2.41
N ARG A 410 23.27 12.00 -3.22
CA ARG A 410 22.28 13.10 -3.28
C ARG A 410 21.62 13.36 -1.92
N TYR A 411 21.13 12.30 -1.28
CA TYR A 411 20.49 12.36 0.03
C TYR A 411 21.50 12.69 1.12
N GLY A 412 22.66 12.02 1.15
CA GLY A 412 23.66 12.19 2.20
C GLY A 412 24.17 13.62 2.26
N SER A 413 24.58 14.21 1.13
CA SER A 413 25.05 15.60 1.07
C SER A 413 23.97 16.61 1.51
N ARG A 414 22.69 16.36 1.22
CA ARG A 414 21.56 17.20 1.68
C ARG A 414 21.18 16.97 3.15
N LEU A 415 21.31 15.76 3.68
CA LEU A 415 21.00 15.45 5.09
C LEU A 415 22.01 16.10 6.04
N VAL A 416 23.27 16.19 5.62
CA VAL A 416 24.37 16.77 6.40
C VAL A 416 24.60 18.27 6.13
N GLU A 417 23.80 18.87 5.24
CA GLU A 417 23.82 20.29 4.93
C GLU A 417 23.54 21.11 6.20
N GLY A 418 24.54 21.89 6.63
CA GLY A 418 24.50 22.64 7.88
C GLY A 418 25.11 21.96 9.11
N LEU A 419 25.56 20.70 9.03
CA LEU A 419 26.35 20.07 10.11
C LEU A 419 27.79 20.63 10.20
N ARG A 420 28.33 21.16 9.08
CA ARG A 420 29.70 21.71 8.94
C ARG A 420 30.86 20.73 9.20
N ALA A 421 30.55 19.44 9.15
CA ALA A 421 31.49 18.32 9.21
C ALA A 421 31.79 17.80 7.80
N GLU A 422 33.01 17.32 7.55
CA GLU A 422 33.24 16.42 6.42
C GLU A 422 32.50 15.10 6.67
N VAL A 423 32.02 14.48 5.59
CA VAL A 423 31.26 13.23 5.68
C VAL A 423 31.80 12.23 4.69
N TRP A 424 32.22 11.08 5.22
CA TRP A 424 32.89 10.01 4.51
C TRP A 424 32.06 8.73 4.57
N VAL A 425 31.92 8.06 3.43
CA VAL A 425 31.14 6.83 3.23
C VAL A 425 31.99 5.75 2.60
N LEU A 426 31.62 4.49 2.79
CA LEU A 426 32.17 3.38 2.01
C LEU A 426 31.85 3.57 0.51
N PRO A 427 32.69 3.07 -0.41
CA PRO A 427 32.26 2.79 -1.78
C PRO A 427 31.03 1.87 -1.83
N PRO A 428 30.27 1.86 -2.94
CA PRO A 428 29.28 0.82 -3.18
C PRO A 428 29.92 -0.57 -3.11
N GLU A 429 29.16 -1.54 -2.58
CA GLU A 429 29.54 -2.95 -2.39
C GLU A 429 30.75 -3.21 -1.46
N ALA A 430 31.42 -2.16 -0.98
CA ALA A 430 32.47 -2.27 0.03
C ALA A 430 31.90 -2.52 1.44
N ALA A 431 32.73 -3.09 2.31
CA ALA A 431 32.51 -3.25 3.74
C ALA A 431 33.62 -2.55 4.52
N PHE A 432 33.57 -2.62 5.86
CA PHE A 432 34.71 -2.26 6.70
C PHE A 432 35.18 -3.46 7.54
N ASP A 433 36.49 -3.52 7.74
CA ASP A 433 37.15 -4.33 8.78
C ASP A 433 37.77 -3.40 9.83
N SER A 434 38.31 -3.99 10.91
CA SER A 434 38.98 -3.25 11.99
C SER A 434 40.46 -3.61 12.04
N VAL A 435 41.32 -2.61 11.90
CA VAL A 435 42.79 -2.73 11.95
C VAL A 435 43.31 -1.79 13.04
N ASP A 436 43.97 -2.35 14.06
CA ASP A 436 44.45 -1.65 15.26
C ASP A 436 43.41 -0.80 16.03
N GLY A 437 42.12 -1.07 15.79
CA GLY A 437 40.98 -0.36 16.35
C GLY A 437 40.45 0.79 15.47
N THR A 438 40.94 0.93 14.25
CA THR A 438 40.46 1.87 13.24
C THR A 438 39.68 1.13 12.15
N ALA A 439 38.64 1.75 11.60
CA ALA A 439 37.89 1.17 10.49
C ALA A 439 38.69 1.27 9.18
N ARG A 440 38.88 0.13 8.49
CA ARG A 440 39.48 0.05 7.16
C ARG A 440 38.42 -0.37 6.13
N ALA A 441 38.21 0.44 5.10
CA ALA A 441 37.33 0.12 3.98
C ALA A 441 37.95 -0.98 3.12
N VAL A 442 37.16 -1.99 2.76
CA VAL A 442 37.59 -3.16 2.00
C VAL A 442 36.55 -3.61 0.98
N ASP A 443 36.99 -4.17 -0.15
CA ASP A 443 36.12 -4.84 -1.12
C ASP A 443 35.67 -6.24 -0.63
N GLU A 444 34.83 -6.91 -1.41
CA GLU A 444 34.39 -8.30 -1.16
C GLU A 444 35.53 -9.32 -0.96
N ARG A 445 36.76 -8.97 -1.36
CA ARG A 445 37.96 -9.82 -1.29
C ARG A 445 38.89 -9.40 -0.14
N GLY A 446 38.46 -8.49 0.73
CA GLY A 446 39.23 -7.97 1.86
C GLY A 446 40.34 -6.99 1.45
N ARG A 447 40.40 -6.56 0.18
CA ARG A 447 41.42 -5.64 -0.33
C ARG A 447 41.06 -4.21 0.04
N PRO A 448 42.02 -3.37 0.45
CA PRO A 448 41.81 -1.92 0.66
C PRO A 448 41.08 -1.25 -0.51
N VAL A 449 40.13 -0.38 -0.19
CA VAL A 449 39.48 0.56 -1.13
C VAL A 449 39.32 1.91 -0.44
N ASP A 450 39.30 2.99 -1.23
CA ASP A 450 39.28 4.33 -0.65
C ASP A 450 37.91 4.77 -0.14
N TRP A 451 37.90 5.39 1.05
CA TRP A 451 36.73 6.09 1.57
C TRP A 451 36.32 7.24 0.64
N GLN A 452 35.03 7.39 0.40
CA GLN A 452 34.49 8.39 -0.49
C GLN A 452 33.91 9.57 0.31
N ARG A 453 34.34 10.79 0.02
CA ARG A 453 33.75 12.00 0.60
C ARG A 453 32.42 12.33 -0.11
N LEU A 454 31.46 12.88 0.63
CA LEU A 454 30.16 13.34 0.08
C LEU A 454 30.16 14.82 -0.34
N ASP A 455 31.00 15.64 0.29
CA ASP A 455 31.08 17.07 0.00
C ASP A 455 32.00 17.34 -1.21
N LEU A 456 31.68 18.39 -1.98
CA LEU A 456 32.30 18.75 -3.26
C LEU A 456 33.33 19.86 -3.14
N ASP A 457 33.38 20.62 -2.03
CA ASP A 457 34.41 21.67 -1.86
C ASP A 457 35.78 21.05 -1.52
N ASP A 458 36.66 20.98 -2.51
CA ASP A 458 38.02 20.44 -2.37
C ASP A 458 39.01 21.40 -1.69
N SER A 459 38.61 22.65 -1.38
CA SER A 459 39.53 23.66 -0.84
C SER A 459 39.98 23.44 0.61
N GLN A 460 39.31 22.58 1.38
CA GLN A 460 39.60 22.34 2.80
C GLN A 460 39.51 20.87 3.22
N ARG A 461 40.25 19.96 2.55
CA ARG A 461 40.35 18.55 2.97
C ARG A 461 41.13 18.39 4.29
N ARG A 462 40.46 17.93 5.35
CA ARG A 462 41.07 17.55 6.64
C ARG A 462 41.57 16.10 6.66
N TRP A 463 40.80 15.20 6.04
CA TRP A 463 41.09 13.77 5.97
C TRP A 463 41.47 13.32 4.55
N GLN A 464 42.19 12.21 4.49
CA GLN A 464 42.40 11.43 3.28
C GLN A 464 42.31 9.93 3.60
N SER A 465 42.00 9.13 2.59
CA SER A 465 42.15 7.67 2.64
C SER A 465 43.61 7.29 2.36
N ASP A 466 44.15 6.35 3.12
CA ASP A 466 45.45 5.70 2.90
C ASP A 466 45.35 4.23 3.37
N ASP A 467 45.69 3.26 2.52
CA ASP A 467 45.34 1.83 2.66
C ASP A 467 43.85 1.59 3.05
N GLY A 468 42.93 2.44 2.62
CA GLY A 468 41.51 2.38 3.03
C GLY A 468 41.26 2.77 4.49
N VAL A 469 42.19 3.44 5.17
CA VAL A 469 42.04 4.02 6.52
C VAL A 469 41.99 5.55 6.40
N LEU A 470 41.13 6.23 7.17
CA LEU A 470 41.14 7.69 7.22
C LEU A 470 42.25 8.22 8.14
N VAL A 471 43.19 8.95 7.53
CA VAL A 471 44.31 9.65 8.19
C VAL A 471 44.22 11.15 7.94
N THR A 472 44.81 11.97 8.81
CA THR A 472 44.80 13.43 8.65
C THR A 472 45.74 13.85 7.51
N ALA A 473 45.32 14.82 6.71
CA ALA A 473 46.05 15.27 5.51
C ALA A 473 47.46 15.84 5.83
N GLU A 474 47.68 16.36 7.04
CA GLU A 474 49.01 16.79 7.49
C GLU A 474 49.99 15.60 7.61
N SER A 475 49.50 14.41 7.97
CA SER A 475 50.33 13.23 8.26
C SER A 475 50.97 12.61 7.00
N SER A 476 50.33 12.76 5.84
CA SER A 476 50.81 12.22 4.56
C SER A 476 51.89 13.10 3.89
N SER A 477 52.05 14.36 4.35
CA SER A 477 53.04 15.31 3.81
C SER A 477 54.50 14.92 4.05
N ARG A 478 54.74 13.83 4.80
CA ARG A 478 56.07 13.29 5.06
C ARG A 478 56.64 12.64 3.77
N PRO A 479 57.73 13.15 3.20
CA PRO A 479 58.22 12.66 1.91
C PRO A 479 58.62 11.19 1.99
N ALA A 480 58.37 10.45 0.91
CA ALA A 480 58.71 9.04 0.77
C ALA A 480 60.24 8.83 0.76
N GLY A 481 60.81 8.74 1.96
CA GLY A 481 62.24 8.57 2.19
C GLY A 481 62.76 7.27 1.58
N THR A 482 63.73 7.39 0.68
CA THR A 482 64.39 6.24 0.05
C THR A 482 65.29 5.51 1.04
N ASP A 483 64.74 4.54 1.78
CA ASP A 483 65.52 3.65 2.65
C ASP A 483 65.25 2.17 2.36
N ARG A 484 65.55 1.78 1.11
CA ARG A 484 65.52 0.38 0.67
C ARG A 484 66.87 -0.27 0.94
N VAL A 485 67.17 -0.52 2.22
CA VAL A 485 68.44 -1.06 2.71
C VAL A 485 68.87 -2.31 1.94
N ALA A 486 70.01 -2.24 1.27
CA ALA A 486 70.61 -3.35 0.55
C ALA A 486 71.38 -4.27 1.51
N GLY A 487 70.69 -5.25 2.10
CA GLY A 487 71.30 -6.33 2.88
C GLY A 487 71.58 -7.57 2.01
N THR A 488 72.84 -7.82 1.67
CA THR A 488 73.24 -9.02 0.90
C THR A 488 73.31 -10.26 1.77
N ASP A 489 72.82 -11.39 1.25
CA ASP A 489 73.56 -12.65 1.41
C ASP A 489 73.44 -13.54 0.16
N ARG A 490 74.37 -14.49 0.00
CA ARG A 490 74.55 -15.37 -1.17
C ARG A 490 74.39 -16.84 -0.79
N ILE A 491 73.41 -17.52 -1.39
CA ILE A 491 73.63 -18.89 -1.89
C ILE A 491 73.06 -18.98 -3.30
N ALA A 492 73.78 -19.63 -4.21
CA ALA A 492 73.36 -19.86 -5.59
C ALA A 492 73.40 -21.36 -5.92
N VAL A 493 72.37 -21.85 -6.62
CA VAL A 493 72.42 -23.07 -7.44
C VAL A 493 71.63 -22.82 -8.74
N THR A 494 72.11 -23.43 -9.82
CA THR A 494 71.78 -23.16 -11.23
C THR A 494 70.43 -23.70 -11.73
N GLY A 495 69.78 -22.95 -12.63
CA GLY A 495 68.76 -23.43 -13.58
C GLY A 495 68.79 -22.56 -14.84
N ARG A 496 68.60 -23.14 -16.05
CA ARG A 496 68.97 -22.46 -17.32
C ARG A 496 68.09 -22.84 -18.52
N SER A 497 67.40 -21.83 -19.09
CA SER A 497 66.95 -21.64 -20.49
C SER A 497 66.17 -20.31 -20.53
N ALA A 498 66.33 -19.36 -21.48
CA ALA A 498 66.24 -19.43 -22.95
C ALA A 498 64.80 -19.78 -23.40
N ASP A 499 64.06 -18.96 -24.17
CA ASP A 499 64.47 -17.94 -25.16
C ASP A 499 63.64 -16.62 -25.15
N ALA A 500 63.96 -15.72 -26.07
CA ALA A 500 63.36 -14.40 -26.35
C ALA A 500 62.58 -14.45 -27.71
N PRO A 501 62.04 -13.34 -28.31
CA PRO A 501 62.20 -11.93 -27.96
C PRO A 501 60.94 -11.03 -28.05
N SER A 502 61.17 -9.76 -27.74
CA SER A 502 60.24 -8.62 -27.70
C SER A 502 59.50 -8.30 -29.01
N ARG A 503 58.39 -7.56 -28.87
CA ARG A 503 58.03 -6.49 -29.83
C ARG A 503 57.59 -5.23 -29.08
N ALA A 504 57.94 -4.07 -29.61
CA ALA A 504 57.70 -2.73 -29.07
C ALA A 504 56.88 -1.90 -30.10
N PRO A 505 56.36 -0.71 -29.74
CA PRO A 505 55.17 -0.13 -30.39
C PRO A 505 55.47 0.79 -31.58
N GLU A 506 54.42 1.12 -32.34
CA GLU A 506 54.41 2.23 -33.30
C GLU A 506 53.48 3.36 -32.81
N SER A 507 53.84 4.60 -33.14
CA SER A 507 53.10 5.82 -32.81
C SER A 507 53.08 6.77 -34.03
N ILE A 508 51.95 7.44 -34.28
CA ILE A 508 51.75 8.37 -35.42
C ILE A 508 50.90 9.59 -34.96
N ALA A 509 51.09 10.75 -35.60
CA ALA A 509 50.39 12.03 -35.40
C ALA A 509 49.89 12.59 -36.76
N ALA A 510 49.23 13.75 -36.92
CA ALA A 510 49.07 14.93 -36.07
C ALA A 510 47.72 15.67 -36.41
N VAL A 511 47.21 16.70 -35.71
CA VAL A 511 47.59 18.15 -35.66
C VAL A 511 47.68 18.79 -37.07
N PRO A 512 47.12 20.01 -37.39
CA PRO A 512 46.65 21.13 -36.52
C PRO A 512 45.27 21.79 -36.86
N ASP A 513 44.98 22.90 -36.15
CA ASP A 513 44.25 24.14 -36.58
C ASP A 513 42.72 24.16 -36.75
N SER A 514 41.95 25.25 -36.47
CA SER A 514 42.15 26.61 -35.89
C SER A 514 40.83 27.00 -35.13
N ALA A 515 40.78 27.59 -33.93
CA ALA A 515 41.03 29.00 -33.49
C ALA A 515 39.86 30.02 -33.66
N GLU A 516 39.79 31.01 -32.74
CA GLU A 516 38.88 32.19 -32.61
C GLU A 516 37.57 32.05 -31.76
N ARG A 517 37.04 33.08 -31.04
CA ARG A 517 37.56 34.31 -30.35
C ARG A 517 36.41 34.98 -29.54
N SER A 518 36.63 35.43 -28.29
CA SER A 518 36.00 36.57 -27.54
C SER A 518 36.07 36.29 -26.02
N THR A 519 36.49 37.10 -25.03
CA THR A 519 36.78 38.54 -24.76
C THR A 519 35.70 39.36 -24.04
N ALA A 520 36.11 39.98 -22.92
CA ALA A 520 35.48 41.03 -22.08
C ALA A 520 34.75 40.58 -20.79
N SER A 521 34.77 41.34 -19.67
CA SER A 521 35.77 42.30 -19.13
C SER A 521 35.41 42.62 -17.67
N GLU A 522 36.40 42.83 -16.79
CA GLU A 522 36.16 43.25 -15.40
C GLU A 522 35.96 44.77 -15.25
N ALA A 523 35.28 45.19 -14.17
CA ALA A 523 35.33 46.55 -13.62
C ALA A 523 34.97 46.57 -12.13
N THR A 524 35.83 47.14 -11.28
CA THR A 524 35.56 47.47 -9.87
C THR A 524 35.57 48.99 -9.69
N PRO A 525 34.89 49.53 -8.67
CA PRO A 525 35.59 50.50 -7.81
C PRO A 525 35.27 50.35 -6.31
N SER A 526 35.95 51.16 -5.47
CA SER A 526 35.96 51.05 -4.01
C SER A 526 35.49 52.33 -3.29
N ILE A 527 35.04 52.17 -2.04
CA ILE A 527 35.25 53.05 -0.85
C ILE A 527 34.97 54.57 -1.00
N ASP A 528 34.05 55.12 -0.18
CA ASP A 528 34.46 55.97 0.99
C ASP A 528 33.32 56.21 2.03
N ARG A 529 33.61 56.99 3.09
CA ARG A 529 32.94 56.94 4.41
C ARG A 529 33.00 58.28 5.19
N GLN A 530 31.90 59.04 5.26
CA GLN A 530 31.66 60.22 6.14
C GLN A 530 30.19 60.69 5.96
N GLN A 531 29.53 61.54 6.77
CA GLN A 531 29.56 61.83 8.22
C GLN A 531 28.20 62.48 8.62
N ALA A 532 27.95 62.66 9.92
CA ALA A 532 26.68 63.08 10.54
C ALA A 532 26.00 64.39 10.02
N GLY A 533 24.66 64.48 10.21
CA GLY A 533 23.88 65.72 10.07
C GLY A 533 22.41 65.61 10.54
N GLU A 534 22.04 66.37 11.58
CA GLU A 534 20.65 66.68 11.98
C GLU A 534 20.14 67.95 11.21
N PRO A 535 18.90 68.49 11.41
CA PRO A 535 17.71 68.01 12.14
C PRO A 535 16.37 68.14 11.34
N ALA A 536 15.24 67.92 12.05
CA ALA A 536 14.06 68.82 12.08
C ALA A 536 12.72 68.39 11.42
N LEU A 537 11.65 68.48 12.24
CA LEU A 537 10.23 68.78 11.97
C LEU A 537 9.45 67.87 10.98
N SER A 538 8.41 67.11 11.36
CA SER A 538 7.15 67.41 12.11
C SER A 538 5.97 67.85 11.23
N THR A 539 4.96 66.96 11.07
CA THR A 539 3.50 67.26 11.10
C THR A 539 2.67 65.96 11.17
N SER A 540 1.67 65.93 12.06
CA SER A 540 0.52 64.98 12.04
C SER A 540 -0.66 65.62 11.26
N PRO A 541 -1.76 64.92 10.85
CA PRO A 541 -2.69 64.08 11.66
C PRO A 541 -2.91 62.65 11.07
N SER A 542 -3.59 61.65 11.67
CA SER A 542 -4.57 61.51 12.78
C SER A 542 -6.07 61.45 12.38
N ALA A 543 -6.77 60.38 12.84
CA ALA A 543 -8.23 60.11 12.85
C ALA A 543 -8.96 60.02 11.46
N SER A 544 -9.98 59.18 11.24
CA SER A 544 -11.16 58.91 12.09
C SER A 544 -11.90 57.58 11.76
N ASP A 545 -12.89 57.28 12.60
CA ASP A 545 -13.85 56.16 12.59
C ASP A 545 -14.79 56.06 11.35
N VAL A 546 -15.58 54.97 11.25
CA VAL A 546 -17.07 55.02 11.39
C VAL A 546 -17.76 53.64 11.18
N ARG A 547 -18.50 53.20 12.22
CA ARG A 547 -19.75 52.39 12.31
C ARG A 547 -19.92 51.05 11.56
N ALA A 548 -20.66 50.15 12.23
CA ALA A 548 -21.20 48.89 11.71
C ALA A 548 -22.71 48.96 11.38
N TYR A 549 -23.25 47.92 10.73
CA TYR A 549 -24.67 47.69 10.46
C TYR A 549 -25.07 46.24 10.84
N PRO A 550 -26.25 45.99 11.45
CA PRO A 550 -26.77 44.65 11.72
C PRO A 550 -27.71 44.14 10.60
N GLY A 551 -27.84 42.81 10.45
CA GLY A 551 -28.76 42.16 9.52
C GLY A 551 -29.37 40.87 10.08
N SER A 552 -30.66 40.65 9.83
CA SER A 552 -31.49 39.60 10.46
C SER A 552 -31.40 38.22 9.79
N PRO A 553 -31.68 37.12 10.51
CA PRO A 553 -31.61 35.75 9.98
C PRO A 553 -32.80 35.36 9.10
N TRP A 554 -32.59 34.35 8.26
CA TRP A 554 -33.64 33.64 7.51
C TRP A 554 -33.61 32.14 7.81
N THR A 555 -34.78 31.54 7.99
CA THR A 555 -34.94 30.08 8.12
C THR A 555 -35.61 29.51 6.87
N GLY A 556 -35.05 28.43 6.32
CA GLY A 556 -35.56 27.78 5.11
C GLY A 556 -35.62 26.26 5.27
N ARG A 557 -36.79 25.67 5.01
CA ARG A 557 -36.94 24.21 4.90
C ARG A 557 -36.36 23.72 3.56
N PRO A 558 -35.69 22.56 3.51
CA PRO A 558 -35.28 21.95 2.25
C PRO A 558 -36.48 21.38 1.48
N ALA A 559 -36.42 21.41 0.15
CA ALA A 559 -37.36 20.71 -0.72
C ALA A 559 -36.90 19.27 -0.97
N ALA A 560 -37.85 18.33 -1.08
CA ALA A 560 -37.54 16.94 -1.40
C ALA A 560 -37.27 16.77 -2.91
N ALA A 561 -36.10 16.24 -3.26
CA ALA A 561 -35.76 15.86 -4.63
C ALA A 561 -36.09 14.38 -4.87
N THR A 562 -36.99 14.09 -5.81
CA THR A 562 -37.30 12.71 -6.24
C THR A 562 -36.30 12.22 -7.26
N SER A 563 -35.43 11.28 -6.88
CA SER A 563 -34.55 10.56 -7.80
C SER A 563 -35.33 9.53 -8.62
N GLY A 564 -35.36 9.71 -9.94
CA GLY A 564 -35.84 8.70 -10.89
C GLY A 564 -34.77 7.64 -11.20
N PRO A 565 -35.16 6.41 -11.56
CA PRO A 565 -34.19 5.35 -11.85
C PRO A 565 -33.51 5.55 -13.21
N VAL A 566 -32.18 5.44 -13.24
CA VAL A 566 -31.40 5.34 -14.48
C VAL A 566 -31.45 3.89 -14.97
N SER A 567 -31.91 3.67 -16.19
CA SER A 567 -31.85 2.36 -16.86
C SER A 567 -30.52 2.22 -17.61
N PRO A 568 -29.82 1.07 -17.53
CA PRO A 568 -28.62 0.83 -18.33
C PRO A 568 -28.97 0.64 -19.82
N VAL A 569 -28.18 1.24 -20.70
CA VAL A 569 -28.28 1.06 -22.16
C VAL A 569 -27.46 -0.18 -22.58
N PRO A 570 -28.04 -1.14 -23.32
CA PRO A 570 -27.29 -2.29 -23.81
C PRO A 570 -26.47 -1.93 -25.06
N VAL A 571 -25.17 -2.19 -25.03
CA VAL A 571 -24.30 -2.08 -26.22
C VAL A 571 -24.16 -3.46 -26.87
N HIS A 572 -24.88 -3.69 -27.96
CA HIS A 572 -24.65 -4.83 -28.85
C HIS A 572 -23.84 -4.40 -30.07
N ALA A 573 -22.57 -4.79 -30.12
CA ALA A 573 -21.80 -4.85 -31.36
C ALA A 573 -21.89 -6.28 -31.91
N VAL A 574 -22.46 -6.45 -33.11
CA VAL A 574 -22.60 -7.76 -33.75
C VAL A 574 -21.66 -7.84 -34.95
N LEU A 575 -20.73 -8.80 -34.91
CA LEU A 575 -20.05 -9.34 -36.08
C LEU A 575 -20.39 -10.83 -36.20
N PRO A 576 -20.51 -11.38 -37.43
CA PRO A 576 -21.06 -12.71 -37.64
C PRO A 576 -20.06 -13.81 -37.28
N LEU A 577 -20.49 -14.75 -36.43
CA LEU A 577 -19.83 -16.05 -36.26
C LEU A 577 -20.26 -17.02 -37.38
N PRO A 578 -19.40 -17.97 -37.78
CA PRO A 578 -19.74 -18.98 -38.78
C PRO A 578 -20.82 -19.94 -38.26
N ALA A 579 -21.60 -20.52 -39.19
CA ALA A 579 -22.72 -21.40 -38.85
C ALA A 579 -22.27 -22.70 -38.16
N PRO A 580 -22.92 -23.13 -37.05
CA PRO A 580 -22.61 -24.38 -36.39
C PRO A 580 -23.15 -25.58 -37.18
N THR A 581 -22.31 -26.57 -37.45
CA THR A 581 -22.73 -27.88 -37.96
C THR A 581 -23.42 -28.67 -36.84
N SER A 582 -24.62 -29.19 -37.10
CA SER A 582 -25.41 -29.95 -36.12
C SER A 582 -24.66 -31.19 -35.59
N PRO A 583 -24.68 -31.46 -34.27
CA PRO A 583 -24.22 -32.74 -33.73
C PRO A 583 -25.19 -33.86 -34.12
N ALA A 584 -24.65 -35.06 -34.37
CA ALA A 584 -25.45 -36.26 -34.61
C ALA A 584 -26.11 -36.76 -33.30
N PRO A 585 -27.29 -37.40 -33.37
CA PRO A 585 -27.98 -37.92 -32.18
C PRO A 585 -27.23 -39.13 -31.58
N PRO A 586 -27.27 -39.32 -30.25
CA PRO A 586 -26.67 -40.49 -29.61
C PRO A 586 -27.48 -41.77 -29.88
N PRO A 587 -26.84 -42.94 -30.00
CA PRO A 587 -27.54 -44.22 -30.11
C PRO A 587 -28.21 -44.62 -28.79
N ALA A 588 -29.36 -45.28 -28.89
CA ALA A 588 -30.11 -45.81 -27.74
C ALA A 588 -29.41 -47.03 -27.10
N PRO A 589 -29.61 -47.29 -25.79
CA PRO A 589 -28.91 -48.36 -25.08
C PRO A 589 -29.41 -49.76 -25.46
N ALA A 590 -28.48 -50.68 -25.70
CA ALA A 590 -28.72 -52.12 -25.82
C ALA A 590 -28.42 -52.85 -24.49
N ALA A 591 -29.08 -53.98 -24.25
CA ALA A 591 -29.09 -54.66 -22.96
C ALA A 591 -27.89 -55.60 -22.71
N SER A 592 -27.52 -55.77 -21.44
CA SER A 592 -26.57 -56.77 -20.96
C SER A 592 -27.05 -58.20 -21.21
N PRO A 593 -26.12 -59.15 -21.45
CA PRO A 593 -26.20 -60.39 -20.69
C PRO A 593 -24.85 -61.02 -20.25
N PHE A 594 -24.86 -61.51 -19.01
CA PHE A 594 -24.20 -62.72 -18.48
C PHE A 594 -22.66 -62.89 -18.37
N ARG A 595 -22.32 -63.50 -17.23
CA ARG A 595 -21.02 -63.98 -16.72
C ARG A 595 -20.22 -64.88 -17.68
N PRO A 596 -18.87 -64.87 -17.60
CA PRO A 596 -18.02 -66.00 -18.01
C PRO A 596 -17.94 -67.11 -16.95
N ALA A 597 -17.42 -68.28 -17.34
CA ALA A 597 -17.17 -69.47 -16.52
C ALA A 597 -15.66 -69.84 -16.51
N PRO A 598 -15.17 -70.69 -15.58
CA PRO A 598 -13.73 -70.88 -15.36
C PRO A 598 -13.08 -71.96 -16.26
N PRO A 599 -11.78 -71.83 -16.61
CA PRO A 599 -11.03 -72.81 -17.38
C PRO A 599 -10.42 -73.96 -16.54
N ARG A 600 -9.96 -75.02 -17.24
CA ARG A 600 -9.26 -76.22 -16.72
C ARG A 600 -7.95 -76.45 -17.55
N PRO A 601 -7.06 -77.43 -17.27
CA PRO A 601 -5.64 -77.09 -17.02
C PRO A 601 -4.57 -77.82 -17.87
N ALA A 602 -3.30 -77.45 -17.61
CA ALA A 602 -2.04 -78.18 -17.93
C ALA A 602 -1.55 -78.11 -19.41
N PRO A 603 -0.25 -78.30 -19.76
CA PRO A 603 0.73 -79.20 -19.11
C PRO A 603 2.17 -78.70 -18.79
N ALA A 604 2.78 -79.37 -17.79
CA ALA A 604 4.18 -79.81 -17.62
C ALA A 604 5.42 -78.89 -17.85
N ALA A 605 6.07 -78.49 -16.73
CA ALA A 605 7.39 -78.96 -16.24
C ALA A 605 8.69 -78.82 -17.10
N PRO A 606 9.91 -78.87 -16.50
CA PRO A 606 10.31 -79.12 -15.09
C PRO A 606 11.09 -77.91 -14.48
N ASP A 607 11.90 -77.93 -13.40
CA ASP A 607 12.40 -78.95 -12.44
C ASP A 607 12.84 -78.26 -11.10
N SER A 608 13.24 -79.05 -10.08
CA SER A 608 14.26 -78.83 -9.01
C SER A 608 14.33 -77.49 -8.22
N THR A 609 14.42 -77.44 -6.88
CA THR A 609 14.65 -78.50 -5.86
C THR A 609 14.10 -78.08 -4.46
N ALA A 610 14.15 -78.98 -3.47
CA ALA A 610 13.59 -78.84 -2.10
C ALA A 610 14.31 -77.77 -1.21
N VAL A 611 13.85 -77.35 -0.01
CA VAL A 611 13.53 -78.11 1.23
C VAL A 611 12.52 -77.35 2.14
N ALA A 612 11.81 -78.07 3.02
CA ALA A 612 10.81 -77.60 4.02
C ALA A 612 11.24 -78.05 5.46
N PRO A 613 10.54 -77.78 6.60
CA PRO A 613 9.12 -77.45 6.85
C PRO A 613 8.96 -76.07 7.59
N SER A 614 7.90 -75.63 8.30
CA SER A 614 6.78 -76.26 9.06
C SER A 614 5.52 -75.37 9.15
N SER A 615 4.50 -75.85 9.86
CA SER A 615 3.27 -75.15 10.33
C SER A 615 2.98 -75.60 11.79
N PRO A 616 1.86 -75.34 12.50
CA PRO A 616 0.54 -74.73 12.17
C PRO A 616 0.21 -73.50 13.08
N ILE A 617 -0.99 -72.89 13.27
CA ILE A 617 -2.41 -73.31 13.42
C ILE A 617 -3.39 -72.18 12.96
N VAL A 618 -4.68 -72.52 12.76
CA VAL A 618 -5.85 -71.69 12.32
C VAL A 618 -7.06 -71.98 13.26
N PRO A 619 -8.33 -71.48 13.11
CA PRO A 619 -8.89 -70.32 12.37
C PRO A 619 -9.96 -69.49 13.19
N SER A 620 -10.71 -68.57 12.56
CA SER A 620 -12.17 -68.73 12.27
C SER A 620 -13.14 -67.53 12.47
N THR A 621 -13.85 -67.18 11.37
CA THR A 621 -15.28 -66.76 11.24
C THR A 621 -15.93 -65.57 12.00
N ALA A 622 -16.63 -64.73 11.24
CA ALA A 622 -17.71 -63.82 11.69
C ALA A 622 -19.10 -64.52 11.71
N PRO A 623 -20.20 -63.84 12.14
CA PRO A 623 -21.13 -63.24 11.16
C PRO A 623 -21.74 -61.87 11.60
N ALA A 624 -22.80 -61.39 10.93
CA ALA A 624 -23.34 -60.01 11.02
C ALA A 624 -24.89 -59.92 11.19
N SER A 625 -25.43 -58.69 11.22
CA SER A 625 -26.86 -58.24 11.33
C SER A 625 -27.34 -57.85 12.75
N PRO A 626 -28.49 -57.16 12.94
CA PRO A 626 -29.02 -55.94 12.27
C PRO A 626 -29.48 -54.85 13.30
N PRO A 627 -29.94 -53.64 12.89
CA PRO A 627 -30.29 -52.54 13.82
C PRO A 627 -31.78 -52.48 14.24
N PRO A 628 -32.09 -51.91 15.43
CA PRO A 628 -33.47 -51.55 15.81
C PRO A 628 -33.66 -50.07 16.25
N SER A 629 -34.93 -49.65 16.30
CA SER A 629 -35.46 -48.41 16.90
C SER A 629 -37.01 -48.53 16.99
N PRO A 630 -37.75 -47.70 17.75
CA PRO A 630 -37.46 -47.08 19.05
C PRO A 630 -38.58 -47.36 20.09
N VAL A 631 -38.34 -47.16 21.40
CA VAL A 631 -39.39 -47.21 22.45
C VAL A 631 -39.16 -46.16 23.56
N VAL A 632 -40.26 -45.62 24.10
CA VAL A 632 -40.40 -44.57 25.14
C VAL A 632 -41.73 -44.85 25.88
N PRO A 633 -41.98 -44.48 27.16
CA PRO A 633 -41.11 -44.04 28.29
C PRO A 633 -41.23 -44.97 29.52
N LEU A 634 -40.62 -44.61 30.67
CA LEU A 634 -41.28 -44.60 32.00
C LEU A 634 -40.46 -43.84 33.07
N SER A 635 -41.11 -43.49 34.19
CA SER A 635 -40.63 -42.75 35.37
C SER A 635 -41.44 -43.25 36.61
N PRO A 636 -41.24 -42.85 37.89
CA PRO A 636 -40.32 -41.86 38.49
C PRO A 636 -39.65 -42.36 39.81
N ALA A 637 -39.47 -41.48 40.82
CA ALA A 637 -39.07 -41.68 42.23
C ALA A 637 -37.54 -41.62 42.55
N ALA A 638 -37.05 -41.05 43.67
CA ALA A 638 -37.68 -40.25 44.75
C ALA A 638 -36.65 -39.33 45.48
N SER A 639 -37.15 -38.37 46.28
CA SER A 639 -36.37 -37.43 47.12
C SER A 639 -36.21 -37.87 48.59
N PRO A 640 -35.27 -37.26 49.34
CA PRO A 640 -35.55 -36.59 50.63
C PRO A 640 -34.68 -35.33 50.87
N VAL A 641 -34.77 -34.46 51.91
CA VAL A 641 -35.79 -33.94 52.87
C VAL A 641 -35.20 -32.64 53.47
N VAL A 642 -35.99 -31.64 53.94
CA VAL A 642 -35.48 -30.28 54.28
C VAL A 642 -36.02 -29.67 55.60
N PRO A 643 -35.13 -29.36 56.56
CA PRO A 643 -35.30 -28.26 57.55
C PRO A 643 -33.97 -27.50 57.88
N PRO A 644 -33.94 -26.43 58.72
CA PRO A 644 -34.81 -25.24 58.74
C PRO A 644 -34.05 -23.89 58.84
N SER A 645 -34.77 -22.75 58.73
CA SER A 645 -34.28 -21.35 58.84
C SER A 645 -34.16 -20.82 60.30
N PRO A 646 -33.77 -19.54 60.54
CA PRO A 646 -34.79 -18.47 60.67
C PRO A 646 -34.40 -16.98 60.34
N ALA A 647 -35.36 -16.25 59.74
CA ALA A 647 -35.79 -14.83 60.00
C ALA A 647 -34.79 -13.62 59.88
N ALA A 648 -35.19 -12.34 59.75
CA ALA A 648 -36.53 -11.68 59.79
C ALA A 648 -36.59 -10.28 59.09
N GLN A 649 -37.79 -9.85 58.65
CA GLN A 649 -38.31 -8.45 58.52
C GLN A 649 -37.59 -7.41 57.61
N ALA A 650 -38.20 -6.29 57.15
CA ALA A 650 -39.59 -5.91 56.82
C ALA A 650 -39.62 -4.51 56.12
N GLY A 651 -40.67 -4.16 55.36
CA GLY A 651 -40.97 -2.74 55.02
C GLY A 651 -41.53 -2.43 53.61
N ALA A 652 -42.65 -1.70 53.57
CA ALA A 652 -43.20 -0.94 52.43
C ALA A 652 -43.91 0.33 53.02
N PRO A 653 -44.29 1.37 52.24
CA PRO A 653 -45.60 1.35 51.54
C PRO A 653 -45.70 2.25 50.27
N SER A 654 -46.93 2.35 49.73
CA SER A 654 -47.35 3.15 48.56
C SER A 654 -47.81 4.59 48.90
N SER A 655 -47.99 5.47 47.89
CA SER A 655 -49.14 6.42 47.71
C SER A 655 -48.81 7.51 46.65
N THR A 656 -49.49 7.65 45.50
CA THR A 656 -50.75 8.41 45.20
C THR A 656 -50.66 9.95 45.25
N ALA A 657 -50.86 10.62 44.11
CA ALA A 657 -51.70 11.84 43.97
C ALA A 657 -51.76 12.35 42.50
N ALA A 658 -52.92 12.85 42.10
CA ALA A 658 -53.10 13.85 41.02
C ALA A 658 -53.91 15.02 41.60
N PRO A 659 -53.99 16.17 40.90
CA PRO A 659 -55.31 16.79 40.79
C PRO A 659 -55.65 17.31 39.39
N THR A 660 -56.93 17.60 39.19
CA THR A 660 -57.56 18.01 37.92
C THR A 660 -58.00 19.47 37.91
N GLY A 661 -58.04 20.07 36.72
CA GLY A 661 -58.94 21.18 36.36
C GLY A 661 -58.26 22.33 35.61
N ALA A 662 -58.97 23.21 34.90
CA ALA A 662 -60.30 23.16 34.26
C ALA A 662 -60.49 24.50 33.52
N ASP A 663 -61.40 24.55 32.53
CA ASP A 663 -62.01 25.79 31.97
C ASP A 663 -61.11 26.81 31.20
N SER A 664 -61.60 27.55 30.20
CA SER A 664 -62.76 27.32 29.31
C SER A 664 -62.68 28.13 27.99
N TYR A 665 -63.63 27.90 27.09
CA TYR A 665 -63.85 28.46 25.74
C TYR A 665 -64.18 29.99 25.74
N PRO A 666 -64.10 30.77 24.61
CA PRO A 666 -64.94 30.56 23.41
C PRO A 666 -64.40 30.93 22.00
N GLU A 667 -65.29 30.70 21.04
CA GLU A 667 -65.19 30.73 19.57
C GLU A 667 -64.98 32.13 18.94
N ARG A 668 -64.52 32.16 17.67
CA ARG A 668 -65.27 32.72 16.52
C ARG A 668 -64.64 32.39 15.16
N SER A 669 -65.38 32.62 14.08
CA SER A 669 -65.23 31.87 12.81
C SER A 669 -65.05 32.75 11.56
N SER A 670 -64.20 32.28 10.63
CA SER A 670 -64.30 32.50 9.16
C SER A 670 -64.11 33.94 8.62
N PRO A 671 -63.98 34.17 7.28
CA PRO A 671 -63.98 33.22 6.16
C PRO A 671 -62.72 33.27 5.24
N VAL A 672 -62.66 32.35 4.27
CA VAL A 672 -61.69 32.31 3.17
C VAL A 672 -62.31 32.90 1.87
N PRO A 673 -61.61 33.77 1.11
CA PRO A 673 -62.05 34.20 -0.23
C PRO A 673 -61.67 33.17 -1.33
N PRO A 674 -62.49 32.98 -2.38
CA PRO A 674 -62.30 31.93 -3.40
C PRO A 674 -61.32 32.30 -4.53
N LEU A 675 -60.77 31.27 -5.17
CA LEU A 675 -60.01 31.37 -6.43
C LEU A 675 -60.95 31.49 -7.67
N PRO A 676 -60.58 32.27 -8.70
CA PRO A 676 -61.28 32.28 -9.98
C PRO A 676 -60.90 31.05 -10.86
N PRO A 677 -61.83 30.47 -11.64
CA PRO A 677 -61.56 29.27 -12.44
C PRO A 677 -61.23 29.55 -13.92
N GLN A 678 -60.16 28.93 -14.42
CA GLN A 678 -59.92 28.68 -15.85
C GLN A 678 -59.06 27.39 -15.99
N ALA A 679 -59.00 26.68 -17.11
CA ALA A 679 -59.96 26.35 -18.17
C ALA A 679 -59.25 25.28 -19.05
N ARG A 680 -59.96 24.29 -19.62
CA ARG A 680 -59.33 23.33 -20.54
C ARG A 680 -59.22 23.90 -21.96
N ALA A 681 -58.01 24.03 -22.48
CA ALA A 681 -57.72 24.02 -23.91
C ALA A 681 -56.32 23.43 -24.14
N GLY A 682 -56.12 22.71 -25.26
CA GLY A 682 -54.83 22.15 -25.63
C GLY A 682 -54.13 22.96 -26.72
N GLY A 683 -52.82 22.76 -26.87
CA GLY A 683 -52.03 23.33 -27.96
C GLY A 683 -50.63 22.74 -28.00
N TRP A 684 -50.25 22.14 -29.14
CA TRP A 684 -48.86 21.74 -29.38
C TRP A 684 -48.06 22.99 -29.81
N ALA A 685 -47.00 23.32 -29.07
CA ALA A 685 -46.05 24.36 -29.44
C ALA A 685 -44.63 23.97 -28.99
N GLN A 686 -43.63 24.37 -29.77
CA GLN A 686 -42.22 24.02 -29.52
C GLN A 686 -41.64 24.85 -28.36
N PRO A 687 -40.76 24.29 -27.52
CA PRO A 687 -39.97 25.08 -26.58
C PRO A 687 -38.88 25.85 -27.35
N ASN A 688 -38.95 27.18 -27.33
CA ASN A 688 -37.86 28.03 -27.82
C ASN A 688 -36.63 27.89 -26.92
N ARG A 689 -35.44 27.91 -27.54
CA ARG A 689 -34.15 27.71 -26.88
C ARG A 689 -33.63 29.01 -26.26
N THR A 690 -34.01 29.32 -25.03
CA THR A 690 -33.45 30.43 -24.26
C THR A 690 -32.12 30.05 -23.60
N GLU A 691 -31.04 30.71 -24.01
CA GLU A 691 -29.70 30.53 -23.44
C GLU A 691 -29.56 31.28 -22.10
N PRO A 692 -28.99 30.66 -21.05
CA PRO A 692 -28.62 31.36 -19.83
C PRO A 692 -27.32 32.14 -20.04
N ARG A 693 -27.40 33.49 -20.05
CA ARG A 693 -26.21 34.36 -20.04
C ARG A 693 -25.37 34.11 -18.79
N ARG A 694 -24.22 33.43 -18.94
CA ARG A 694 -23.20 33.30 -17.89
C ARG A 694 -22.45 34.62 -17.76
N VAL A 695 -22.50 35.26 -16.60
CA VAL A 695 -21.71 36.47 -16.32
C VAL A 695 -20.29 36.05 -15.94
N GLU A 696 -19.37 36.18 -16.89
CA GLU A 696 -17.98 35.81 -16.68
C GLU A 696 -17.20 36.97 -16.04
N ARG A 697 -16.93 36.86 -14.73
CA ARG A 697 -15.97 37.75 -14.06
C ARG A 697 -14.56 37.31 -14.43
N GLN A 698 -13.85 38.13 -15.20
CA GLN A 698 -12.41 37.98 -15.38
C GLN A 698 -11.71 38.11 -14.02
N VAL A 699 -11.05 37.03 -13.60
CA VAL A 699 -9.98 37.05 -12.60
C VAL A 699 -8.75 36.52 -13.32
N GLY A 700 -7.77 37.39 -13.59
CA GLY A 700 -6.54 36.98 -14.26
C GLY A 700 -5.70 36.05 -13.38
N PRO A 701 -4.98 35.07 -13.95
CA PRO A 701 -4.07 34.24 -13.18
C PRO A 701 -2.91 35.07 -12.61
N PRO A 702 -2.41 34.73 -11.40
CA PRO A 702 -1.19 35.35 -10.88
C PRO A 702 0.00 34.99 -11.78
N ARG A 703 0.89 35.95 -12.05
CA ARG A 703 2.15 35.70 -12.76
C ARG A 703 3.12 34.95 -11.84
N PRO A 704 3.83 33.92 -12.32
CA PRO A 704 5.01 33.41 -11.60
C PRO A 704 6.09 34.50 -11.61
N VAL A 705 6.62 34.82 -10.43
CA VAL A 705 7.79 35.71 -10.30
C VAL A 705 9.02 34.83 -10.10
N VAL A 706 9.80 34.64 -11.16
CA VAL A 706 11.12 33.99 -11.08
C VAL A 706 12.18 35.09 -11.03
N GLY A 707 12.89 35.16 -9.90
CA GLY A 707 13.99 36.09 -9.67
C GLY A 707 14.77 35.66 -8.42
N PRO A 708 16.10 35.85 -8.39
CA PRO A 708 16.94 35.29 -7.33
C PRO A 708 16.72 36.01 -5.98
N ALA A 709 16.58 35.22 -4.91
CA ALA A 709 16.36 35.75 -3.57
C ALA A 709 17.65 36.29 -2.95
N ALA A 710 17.72 37.62 -2.76
CA ALA A 710 18.74 38.23 -1.92
C ALA A 710 18.38 38.03 -0.43
N GLY A 711 19.19 37.25 0.29
CA GLY A 711 18.90 36.87 1.68
C GLY A 711 18.99 38.04 2.68
N PRO A 712 18.11 38.10 3.70
CA PRO A 712 18.15 39.13 4.74
C PRO A 712 19.32 38.92 5.71
N ARG A 713 20.02 40.00 6.07
CA ARG A 713 20.96 40.02 7.21
C ARG A 713 20.26 40.50 8.49
N PRO A 714 20.70 40.05 9.68
CA PRO A 714 19.98 40.28 10.92
C PRO A 714 20.16 41.70 11.48
N ILE A 715 19.13 42.20 12.16
CA ILE A 715 19.21 43.36 13.07
C ILE A 715 18.95 42.86 14.49
N ALA A 716 19.92 43.08 15.38
CA ALA A 716 19.74 42.85 16.81
C ALA A 716 19.09 44.10 17.46
N GLY A 717 18.13 43.89 18.35
CA GLY A 717 17.49 44.93 19.16
C GLY A 717 17.61 44.62 20.65
N PRO A 718 17.85 45.61 21.54
CA PRO A 718 18.27 45.37 22.92
C PRO A 718 17.12 45.24 23.94
N ALA A 719 17.46 44.77 25.14
CA ALA A 719 16.53 44.63 26.27
C ALA A 719 16.15 45.97 26.94
N PRO A 720 14.93 46.09 27.49
CA PRO A 720 14.54 47.20 28.36
C PRO A 720 14.85 46.91 29.84
N THR A 721 15.37 47.91 30.56
CA THR A 721 15.47 47.90 32.03
C THR A 721 15.02 49.23 32.63
N THR A 722 13.86 49.25 33.30
CA THR A 722 13.55 50.21 34.37
C THR A 722 12.51 49.64 35.34
N ARG A 723 12.69 49.96 36.62
CA ARG A 723 11.77 49.76 37.76
C ARG A 723 10.47 50.61 37.59
N PRO A 724 9.33 50.26 38.24
CA PRO A 724 9.14 50.63 39.65
C PRO A 724 8.33 49.65 40.56
N GLU A 725 8.44 49.91 41.87
CA GLU A 725 7.44 49.80 42.96
C GLU A 725 6.67 48.48 43.24
N GLU A 726 7.26 47.72 44.17
CA GLU A 726 6.67 47.22 45.43
C GLU A 726 5.13 47.30 45.64
N SER A 727 4.46 46.14 45.69
CA SER A 727 3.14 45.95 46.32
C SER A 727 2.92 44.48 46.72
N THR A 728 1.92 44.19 47.57
CA THR A 728 2.05 43.12 48.59
C THR A 728 0.96 42.04 48.57
N ALA A 729 1.38 40.78 48.32
CA ALA A 729 0.67 39.51 48.66
C ALA A 729 -0.71 39.27 47.95
N PRO A 730 -1.35 38.09 48.10
CA PRO A 730 -0.90 36.82 48.70
C PRO A 730 -0.82 35.65 47.68
N ALA A 731 -0.35 34.48 48.13
CA ALA A 731 -0.25 33.26 47.33
C ALA A 731 -1.52 32.38 47.37
N PRO A 732 -1.93 31.76 46.25
CA PRO A 732 -2.85 30.63 46.23
C PRO A 732 -2.12 29.30 45.99
N THR A 733 -2.39 28.30 46.81
CA THR A 733 -2.02 26.90 46.56
C THR A 733 -2.99 26.25 45.57
N SER A 734 -2.48 25.53 44.57
CA SER A 734 -3.20 24.40 43.94
C SER A 734 -2.21 23.47 43.23
N ASP A 735 -2.30 22.18 43.57
CA ASP A 735 -1.68 21.04 42.87
C ASP A 735 -2.39 20.83 41.51
N PRO A 736 -1.76 20.22 40.49
CA PRO A 736 -2.04 18.79 40.32
C PRO A 736 -0.88 17.94 39.74
N GLY A 737 -0.30 17.12 40.61
CA GLY A 737 -0.22 15.67 40.47
C GLY A 737 -0.05 15.09 39.07
N VAL A 738 1.21 14.85 38.68
CA VAL A 738 1.58 13.84 37.67
C VAL A 738 2.32 12.72 38.39
N GLY A 739 1.81 11.49 38.28
CA GLY A 739 2.36 10.34 38.99
C GLY A 739 3.67 9.83 38.39
N TYR A 740 4.73 9.79 39.19
CA TYR A 740 5.88 8.93 38.95
C TYR A 740 5.59 7.56 39.56
N GLU A 741 5.48 6.51 38.75
CA GLU A 741 5.56 5.14 39.28
C GLU A 741 6.99 4.87 39.77
N GLN A 742 7.13 4.66 41.08
CA GLN A 742 8.40 4.33 41.71
C GLN A 742 8.69 2.83 41.56
N GLY A 743 9.93 2.49 41.22
CA GLY A 743 10.37 1.10 41.14
C GLY A 743 10.24 0.37 42.48
N LEU A 744 9.74 -0.87 42.45
CA LEU A 744 9.59 -1.71 43.64
C LEU A 744 10.95 -2.04 44.28
N PRO A 745 11.06 -2.03 45.63
CA PRO A 745 12.30 -2.33 46.32
C PRO A 745 12.63 -3.83 46.27
N SER A 746 13.83 -4.17 45.79
CA SER A 746 14.35 -5.54 45.86
C SER A 746 14.81 -5.85 47.29
N THR A 747 14.12 -6.77 47.96
CA THR A 747 14.45 -7.18 49.34
C THR A 747 15.60 -8.21 49.36
N ALA A 748 16.74 -7.80 49.90
CA ALA A 748 17.90 -8.68 50.06
C ALA A 748 17.67 -9.74 51.17
N GLY A 749 17.68 -11.02 50.78
CA GLY A 749 17.83 -12.16 51.68
C GLY A 749 19.31 -12.52 51.93
N PRO A 750 19.66 -13.13 53.08
CA PRO A 750 21.05 -13.23 53.52
C PRO A 750 21.88 -14.27 52.75
N ALA A 751 23.16 -13.96 52.57
CA ALA A 751 24.15 -14.86 51.99
C ALA A 751 24.37 -16.12 52.85
N ARG A 752 24.69 -17.24 52.18
CA ARG A 752 25.33 -18.41 52.79
C ARG A 752 26.66 -18.66 52.10
N ASP A 753 27.68 -18.89 52.92
CA ASP A 753 28.98 -19.45 52.52
C ASP A 753 28.77 -20.78 51.76
N PRO A 754 29.65 -21.10 50.80
CA PRO A 754 30.53 -22.20 51.10
C PRO A 754 31.98 -22.05 50.57
N ARG A 755 32.91 -21.81 51.48
CA ARG A 755 34.21 -22.51 51.45
C ARG A 755 34.04 -23.95 51.95
N SER A 756 34.44 -24.93 51.14
CA SER A 756 34.80 -26.28 51.59
C SER A 756 35.68 -26.96 50.54
N ASP A 757 36.96 -27.13 50.85
CA ASP A 757 37.87 -27.99 50.08
C ASP A 757 37.47 -29.47 50.23
N ALA A 758 37.36 -30.18 49.10
CA ALA A 758 37.35 -31.65 49.06
C ALA A 758 38.05 -32.11 47.78
N GLY A 759 39.18 -32.82 47.93
CA GLY A 759 40.01 -33.25 46.82
C GLY A 759 39.41 -34.38 45.97
N PRO A 760 40.00 -34.68 44.79
CA PRO A 760 39.47 -35.65 43.86
C PRO A 760 39.56 -37.08 44.41
N ARG A 761 38.41 -37.78 44.48
CA ARG A 761 38.37 -39.24 44.54
C ARG A 761 38.07 -39.80 43.17
N SER A 762 39.01 -40.59 42.65
CA SER A 762 38.74 -41.50 41.54
C SER A 762 37.98 -42.70 42.07
N ASP A 763 36.76 -42.92 41.59
CA ASP A 763 36.05 -44.20 41.73
C ASP A 763 35.72 -44.74 40.33
N ALA A 764 36.27 -45.91 40.01
CA ALA A 764 36.17 -46.53 38.69
C ALA A 764 34.85 -47.32 38.56
N GLY A 765 33.77 -46.60 38.23
CA GLY A 765 32.43 -47.18 38.01
C GLY A 765 32.02 -47.20 36.55
N GLY A 766 32.55 -48.14 35.76
CA GLY A 766 32.29 -48.24 34.32
C GLY A 766 30.82 -48.57 33.99
N ARG A 767 30.00 -47.53 33.80
CA ARG A 767 28.66 -47.66 33.23
C ARG A 767 28.80 -47.81 31.70
N PRO A 768 28.30 -48.88 31.07
CA PRO A 768 28.48 -49.07 29.64
C PRO A 768 27.82 -47.94 28.86
N ASP A 769 28.51 -47.42 27.84
CA ASP A 769 27.98 -46.39 26.95
C ASP A 769 26.66 -46.87 26.34
N ARG A 770 25.58 -46.16 26.66
CA ARG A 770 24.32 -46.32 25.97
C ARG A 770 24.50 -45.62 24.61
N PRO A 771 24.54 -46.35 23.48
CA PRO A 771 24.82 -45.74 22.19
C PRO A 771 23.81 -44.61 21.93
N ALA A 772 24.32 -43.47 21.46
CA ALA A 772 23.49 -42.31 21.17
C ALA A 772 22.37 -42.73 20.19
N PRO A 773 21.10 -42.41 20.47
CA PRO A 773 20.00 -42.83 19.62
C PRO A 773 20.23 -42.26 18.21
N PRO A 774 20.30 -43.12 17.16
CA PRO A 774 20.80 -42.74 15.84
C PRO A 774 20.07 -41.49 15.34
N GLY A 775 20.81 -40.53 14.80
CA GLY A 775 20.25 -39.23 14.40
C GLY A 775 19.05 -39.41 13.48
N GLY A 776 18.00 -38.60 13.69
CA GLY A 776 16.96 -38.44 12.68
C GLY A 776 17.56 -37.83 11.40
N PRO A 777 16.92 -38.00 10.23
CA PRO A 777 17.41 -37.41 8.99
C PRO A 777 17.52 -35.89 9.13
N GLU A 778 18.73 -35.36 8.91
CA GLU A 778 18.94 -33.92 8.79
C GLU A 778 18.34 -33.45 7.46
N LEU A 779 17.30 -32.63 7.54
CA LEU A 779 16.59 -32.14 6.37
C LEU A 779 17.42 -31.05 5.67
N PRO A 780 17.63 -31.14 4.34
CA PRO A 780 18.49 -30.20 3.62
C PRO A 780 17.90 -28.79 3.61
N VAL A 781 18.77 -27.78 3.69
CA VAL A 781 18.40 -26.38 3.45
C VAL A 781 18.37 -26.13 1.94
N SER A 782 17.29 -25.55 1.44
CA SER A 782 17.19 -25.13 0.04
C SER A 782 17.99 -23.86 -0.23
N ALA A 783 18.64 -23.79 -1.39
CA ALA A 783 19.18 -22.54 -1.90
C ALA A 783 18.06 -21.61 -2.36
N ALA A 784 18.22 -20.30 -2.13
CA ALA A 784 17.30 -19.30 -2.66
C ALA A 784 17.35 -19.31 -4.21
N PRO A 785 16.19 -19.36 -4.90
CA PRO A 785 16.14 -19.32 -6.36
C PRO A 785 16.45 -17.92 -6.87
N ARG A 786 16.96 -17.80 -8.11
CA ARG A 786 16.92 -16.54 -8.82
C ARG A 786 15.46 -16.08 -9.00
N LEU A 787 15.23 -14.78 -8.89
CA LEU A 787 13.90 -14.18 -8.99
C LEU A 787 13.67 -13.52 -10.36
N GLY A 788 12.40 -13.33 -10.73
CA GLY A 788 12.02 -12.58 -11.93
C GLY A 788 10.53 -12.24 -11.97
N THR A 789 10.19 -11.07 -12.50
CA THR A 789 8.80 -10.58 -12.61
C THR A 789 8.04 -11.25 -13.74
N VAL A 790 6.77 -11.64 -13.52
CA VAL A 790 5.98 -12.30 -14.57
C VAL A 790 5.61 -11.32 -15.70
N ARG A 791 5.96 -11.67 -16.94
CA ARG A 791 5.72 -10.83 -18.14
C ARG A 791 4.25 -10.66 -18.55
N ARG A 792 3.33 -11.40 -17.93
CA ARG A 792 1.88 -11.38 -18.17
C ARG A 792 1.15 -11.42 -16.83
N PRO A 793 -0.05 -10.82 -16.70
CA PRO A 793 -0.90 -11.01 -15.53
C PRO A 793 -1.14 -12.50 -15.23
N VAL A 794 -1.17 -12.85 -13.95
CA VAL A 794 -1.42 -14.21 -13.46
C VAL A 794 -2.74 -14.24 -12.68
N ALA A 795 -3.57 -15.24 -12.92
CA ALA A 795 -4.78 -15.48 -12.11
C ALA A 795 -4.41 -16.12 -10.76
N HIS A 796 -3.74 -15.37 -9.87
CA HIS A 796 -3.36 -15.84 -8.52
C HIS A 796 -4.50 -15.73 -7.49
N ALA A 797 -5.60 -15.02 -7.83
CA ALA A 797 -6.81 -14.85 -7.01
C ALA A 797 -6.62 -14.21 -5.62
N ILE A 798 -5.55 -13.43 -5.43
CA ILE A 798 -5.28 -12.72 -4.17
C ILE A 798 -5.21 -11.22 -4.47
N TYR A 799 -6.19 -10.45 -4.00
CA TYR A 799 -6.39 -9.06 -4.42
C TYR A 799 -5.29 -8.08 -3.97
N TRP A 800 -4.53 -8.44 -2.94
CA TRP A 800 -3.43 -7.65 -2.38
C TRP A 800 -2.05 -8.03 -2.93
N ILE A 801 -1.96 -9.05 -3.81
CA ILE A 801 -0.76 -9.32 -4.61
C ILE A 801 -0.90 -8.58 -5.96
N ALA A 802 0.17 -7.96 -6.44
CA ALA A 802 0.17 -7.32 -7.76
C ALA A 802 0.04 -8.36 -8.88
N GLU A 803 -0.71 -8.06 -9.95
CA GLU A 803 -1.01 -8.97 -11.08
C GLU A 803 0.23 -9.67 -11.70
N ARG A 804 1.38 -9.01 -11.59
CA ARG A 804 2.69 -9.44 -12.11
C ARG A 804 3.69 -9.47 -10.96
N PRO A 805 3.58 -10.44 -10.04
CA PRO A 805 4.48 -10.52 -8.90
C PRO A 805 5.90 -10.89 -9.34
N THR A 806 6.87 -10.66 -8.47
CA THR A 806 8.19 -11.28 -8.61
C THR A 806 8.13 -12.69 -8.06
N VAL A 807 8.61 -13.64 -8.87
CA VAL A 807 8.48 -15.08 -8.63
C VAL A 807 9.80 -15.80 -8.86
N ASN A 808 9.90 -17.06 -8.42
CA ASN A 808 11.04 -17.91 -8.71
C ASN A 808 11.25 -18.08 -10.24
N ALA A 809 12.41 -17.69 -10.76
CA ALA A 809 12.77 -17.84 -12.17
C ALA A 809 13.21 -19.28 -12.54
N GLU A 810 13.54 -20.10 -11.53
CA GLU A 810 13.94 -21.50 -11.64
C GLU A 810 13.26 -22.36 -10.56
N PRO A 811 13.24 -23.69 -10.69
CA PRO A 811 12.61 -24.56 -9.69
C PRO A 811 13.27 -24.42 -8.31
N VAL A 812 12.43 -24.31 -7.27
CA VAL A 812 12.84 -24.22 -5.86
C VAL A 812 12.20 -25.36 -5.06
N GLU A 813 12.84 -25.82 -3.99
CA GLU A 813 12.20 -26.69 -3.01
C GLU A 813 11.93 -25.92 -1.72
N LEU A 814 10.72 -26.06 -1.17
CA LEU A 814 10.24 -25.31 -0.02
C LEU A 814 9.61 -26.24 1.00
N TYR A 815 9.60 -25.79 2.25
CA TYR A 815 9.04 -26.47 3.40
C TYR A 815 7.73 -25.78 3.81
N VAL A 816 6.61 -26.49 3.70
CA VAL A 816 5.26 -26.01 4.00
C VAL A 816 4.71 -26.77 5.20
N VAL A 817 4.25 -26.06 6.23
CA VAL A 817 3.56 -26.68 7.38
C VAL A 817 2.08 -26.90 7.02
N ALA A 818 1.55 -28.09 7.31
CA ALA A 818 0.16 -28.44 7.02
C ALA A 818 -0.48 -29.23 8.18
N GLY A 819 -1.71 -28.88 8.56
CA GLY A 819 -2.51 -29.60 9.56
C GLY A 819 -3.17 -30.88 9.05
N CYS A 820 -2.48 -31.67 8.22
CA CYS A 820 -2.94 -32.98 7.75
C CYS A 820 -1.76 -33.84 7.27
N SER A 821 -1.97 -35.15 7.08
CA SER A 821 -0.91 -36.02 6.56
C SER A 821 -0.57 -35.69 5.08
N PRO A 822 0.62 -36.06 4.58
CA PRO A 822 0.99 -35.88 3.17
C PRO A 822 0.03 -36.60 2.21
N THR A 823 -0.56 -37.71 2.65
CA THR A 823 -1.61 -38.46 1.94
C THR A 823 -2.91 -37.65 1.84
N ASP A 824 -3.32 -36.97 2.93
CA ASP A 824 -4.52 -36.12 2.93
C ASP A 824 -4.30 -34.84 2.14
N ALA A 825 -3.10 -34.26 2.19
CA ALA A 825 -2.72 -33.08 1.42
C ALA A 825 -2.77 -33.34 -0.10
N THR A 826 -2.35 -34.52 -0.54
CA THR A 826 -2.39 -34.94 -1.96
C THR A 826 -3.75 -35.49 -2.41
N GLY A 827 -4.51 -36.11 -1.50
CA GLY A 827 -5.83 -36.66 -1.79
C GLY A 827 -6.99 -35.66 -1.68
N THR A 828 -6.89 -34.65 -0.81
CA THR A 828 -7.98 -33.70 -0.51
C THR A 828 -7.56 -32.22 -0.49
N GLY A 829 -6.27 -31.93 -0.67
CA GLY A 829 -5.69 -30.59 -0.54
C GLY A 829 -5.23 -30.28 0.88
N ALA A 830 -4.13 -29.52 0.99
CA ALA A 830 -3.61 -29.05 2.27
C ALA A 830 -4.60 -28.06 2.93
N PRO A 831 -4.97 -28.24 4.22
CA PRO A 831 -5.89 -27.35 4.91
C PRO A 831 -5.24 -25.98 5.14
N THR A 832 -5.91 -24.92 4.72
CA THR A 832 -5.51 -23.53 4.95
C THR A 832 -6.74 -22.64 5.08
N PRO A 833 -6.74 -21.63 5.96
CA PRO A 833 -7.78 -20.61 5.99
C PRO A 833 -7.70 -19.66 4.79
N ASN A 834 -6.57 -19.61 4.07
CA ASN A 834 -6.25 -18.54 3.13
C ASN A 834 -6.23 -19.01 1.66
N LEU A 835 -6.15 -18.08 0.70
CA LEU A 835 -5.97 -18.38 -0.73
C LEU A 835 -4.50 -18.67 -1.13
N PHE A 836 -3.65 -18.92 -0.15
CA PHE A 836 -2.23 -19.26 -0.29
C PHE A 836 -1.77 -20.30 0.74
N LEU A 837 -0.61 -20.91 0.47
CA LEU A 837 0.24 -21.56 1.47
C LEU A 837 1.52 -20.73 1.64
N VAL A 838 2.20 -20.84 2.79
CA VAL A 838 3.54 -20.26 3.02
C VAL A 838 4.57 -21.39 2.99
N GLY A 839 5.66 -21.21 2.25
CA GLY A 839 6.76 -22.16 2.17
C GLY A 839 8.11 -21.51 2.47
N THR A 840 8.92 -22.14 3.31
CA THR A 840 10.24 -21.63 3.74
C THR A 840 11.39 -22.38 3.08
N LEU A 841 12.54 -21.71 2.87
CA LEU A 841 13.76 -22.34 2.36
C LEU A 841 14.43 -23.28 3.38
N ARG A 842 14.27 -22.99 4.67
CA ARG A 842 14.68 -23.88 5.77
C ARG A 842 13.48 -24.63 6.36
N PRO A 843 13.64 -25.90 6.76
CA PRO A 843 12.65 -26.56 7.61
C PRO A 843 12.59 -25.88 8.99
N PRO A 844 11.40 -25.74 9.62
CA PRO A 844 11.31 -25.30 11.00
C PRO A 844 11.92 -26.37 11.95
N VAL A 845 12.22 -25.98 13.19
CA VAL A 845 12.60 -26.95 14.22
C VAL A 845 11.40 -27.85 14.57
N PRO A 846 11.58 -29.18 14.77
CA PRO A 846 10.46 -30.08 15.04
C PRO A 846 9.59 -29.67 16.24
N ALA A 847 10.21 -29.06 17.25
CA ALA A 847 9.53 -28.58 18.46
C ALA A 847 8.66 -27.32 18.26
N ALA A 848 8.66 -26.72 17.07
CA ALA A 848 7.74 -25.64 16.71
C ALA A 848 6.42 -26.15 16.09
N LEU A 849 6.35 -27.43 15.69
CA LEU A 849 5.15 -28.05 15.12
C LEU A 849 4.25 -28.61 16.21
N ARG A 850 2.93 -28.52 15.98
CA ARG A 850 1.92 -29.22 16.80
C ARG A 850 1.88 -30.71 16.47
N ALA A 851 1.27 -31.50 17.35
CA ALA A 851 1.22 -32.98 17.22
C ALA A 851 0.38 -33.48 16.03
N ASP A 852 -0.46 -32.63 15.45
CA ASP A 852 -1.27 -32.83 14.26
C ASP A 852 -0.67 -32.18 12.99
N GLU A 853 0.34 -31.33 13.15
CA GLU A 853 1.02 -30.65 12.05
C GLU A 853 2.12 -31.53 11.43
N HIS A 854 2.20 -31.46 10.10
CA HIS A 854 3.13 -32.20 9.27
C HIS A 854 3.93 -31.22 8.41
N LEU A 855 5.17 -31.60 8.09
CA LEU A 855 6.03 -30.80 7.22
C LEU A 855 6.06 -31.40 5.81
N LEU A 856 5.58 -30.65 4.83
CA LEU A 856 5.58 -31.01 3.42
C LEU A 856 6.79 -30.37 2.73
N ARG A 857 7.65 -31.18 2.12
CA ARG A 857 8.72 -30.71 1.23
C ARG A 857 8.18 -30.72 -0.19
N VAL A 858 7.96 -29.53 -0.74
CA VAL A 858 7.36 -29.32 -2.07
C VAL A 858 8.39 -28.77 -3.04
N ARG A 859 8.32 -29.19 -4.31
CA ARG A 859 9.07 -28.59 -5.42
C ARG A 859 8.16 -27.67 -6.20
N VAL A 860 8.55 -26.43 -6.33
CA VAL A 860 7.78 -25.40 -7.05
C VAL A 860 8.53 -25.05 -8.32
N LEU A 861 7.93 -25.37 -9.46
CA LEU A 861 8.47 -25.06 -10.79
C LEU A 861 8.54 -23.55 -11.01
N ALA A 862 9.31 -23.12 -12.01
CA ALA A 862 9.52 -21.69 -12.31
C ALA A 862 8.19 -20.92 -12.45
N GLY A 863 8.08 -19.81 -11.72
CA GLY A 863 6.93 -18.93 -11.64
C GLY A 863 5.73 -19.50 -10.89
N GLY A 864 5.97 -20.33 -9.87
CA GLY A 864 4.94 -20.88 -8.98
C GLY A 864 4.97 -20.31 -7.56
N ALA A 865 6.14 -19.83 -7.10
CA ALA A 865 6.34 -19.23 -5.79
C ALA A 865 6.55 -17.72 -5.94
N VAL A 866 5.81 -16.92 -5.17
CA VAL A 866 5.96 -15.46 -5.06
C VAL A 866 6.91 -15.16 -3.91
N ASP A 867 7.88 -14.27 -4.15
CA ASP A 867 8.84 -13.83 -3.14
C ASP A 867 8.20 -12.80 -2.18
N MET A 868 8.31 -13.04 -0.87
CA MET A 868 7.81 -12.14 0.18
C MET A 868 8.54 -10.79 0.25
N SER A 869 9.82 -10.72 -0.15
CA SER A 869 10.56 -9.45 -0.16
C SER A 869 9.99 -8.47 -1.20
N SER A 870 9.41 -9.00 -2.28
CA SER A 870 8.81 -8.22 -3.38
C SER A 870 7.40 -7.67 -3.13
N ILE A 871 6.75 -8.06 -2.03
CA ILE A 871 5.37 -7.63 -1.74
C ILE A 871 5.38 -6.23 -1.13
N THR A 872 5.08 -5.23 -1.96
CA THR A 872 5.06 -3.80 -1.61
C THR A 872 3.66 -3.25 -1.33
N VAL A 873 2.67 -4.12 -1.24
CA VAL A 873 1.25 -3.81 -1.00
C VAL A 873 0.89 -4.30 0.41
N HIS A 874 -0.09 -3.64 1.06
CA HIS A 874 -0.50 -3.95 2.42
C HIS A 874 -0.87 -5.43 2.63
N GLU A 875 -0.01 -6.14 3.35
CA GLU A 875 -0.18 -7.55 3.73
C GLU A 875 -1.26 -7.69 4.81
N PRO A 876 -2.12 -8.73 4.74
CA PRO A 876 -3.06 -9.01 5.82
C PRO A 876 -2.31 -9.32 7.13
N PRO A 877 -2.75 -8.84 8.31
CA PRO A 877 -2.09 -9.14 9.58
C PRO A 877 -1.91 -10.64 9.86
N ALA A 878 -2.86 -11.47 9.41
CA ALA A 878 -2.79 -12.94 9.52
C ALA A 878 -1.68 -13.59 8.66
N LEU A 879 -1.05 -12.85 7.73
CA LEU A 879 0.17 -13.29 7.05
C LEU A 879 1.41 -13.04 7.92
N HIS A 880 1.49 -11.91 8.62
CA HIS A 880 2.61 -11.64 9.53
C HIS A 880 2.75 -12.71 10.62
N GLU A 881 1.65 -13.24 11.13
CA GLU A 881 1.64 -14.36 12.10
C GLU A 881 2.18 -15.69 11.54
N LEU A 882 2.24 -15.84 10.21
CA LEU A 882 2.74 -17.04 9.51
C LEU A 882 4.20 -16.91 9.06
N LEU A 883 4.81 -15.71 9.14
CA LEU A 883 6.16 -15.44 8.68
C LEU A 883 7.18 -15.59 9.81
N VAL A 884 7.92 -16.69 9.83
CA VAL A 884 9.02 -16.93 10.79
C VAL A 884 10.28 -16.13 10.42
N ASP A 885 10.57 -16.03 9.11
CA ASP A 885 11.63 -15.20 8.53
C ASP A 885 11.17 -14.74 7.14
N ARG A 886 11.12 -13.42 6.90
CA ARG A 886 10.57 -12.85 5.67
C ARG A 886 11.48 -13.08 4.46
N ASP A 887 12.80 -13.09 4.65
CA ASP A 887 13.78 -13.21 3.57
C ASP A 887 13.94 -14.67 3.10
N GLU A 888 13.45 -15.63 3.90
CA GLU A 888 13.47 -17.07 3.59
C GLU A 888 12.08 -17.66 3.32
N SER A 889 11.03 -16.82 3.24
CA SER A 889 9.63 -17.23 3.02
C SER A 889 9.10 -16.86 1.63
N TYR A 890 8.25 -17.74 1.10
CA TYR A 890 7.59 -17.60 -0.20
C TYR A 890 6.10 -17.90 -0.09
N LEU A 891 5.26 -17.15 -0.82
CA LEU A 891 3.85 -17.50 -0.98
C LEU A 891 3.66 -18.47 -2.13
N LEU A 892 2.74 -19.41 -1.94
CA LEU A 892 2.23 -20.33 -2.95
C LEU A 892 0.72 -20.05 -3.16
N PRO A 893 0.35 -19.07 -4.01
CA PRO A 893 -1.05 -18.76 -4.30
C PRO A 893 -1.79 -19.95 -4.91
N GLY A 894 -3.07 -20.12 -4.57
CA GLY A 894 -3.89 -21.24 -5.07
C GLY A 894 -3.96 -21.32 -6.60
N GLY A 895 -3.94 -20.17 -7.29
CA GLY A 895 -3.89 -20.12 -8.76
C GLY A 895 -2.52 -20.45 -9.39
N LEU A 896 -1.46 -20.57 -8.58
CA LEU A 896 -0.12 -21.01 -8.99
C LEU A 896 0.25 -22.42 -8.52
N LEU A 897 -0.51 -23.01 -7.58
CA LEU A 897 -0.26 -24.36 -7.04
C LEU A 897 -0.22 -25.47 -8.10
N GLY A 898 -0.76 -25.26 -9.30
CA GLY A 898 -0.56 -26.16 -10.45
C GLY A 898 0.90 -26.32 -10.91
N ARG A 899 1.85 -25.61 -10.28
CA ARG A 899 3.30 -25.72 -10.44
C ARG A 899 4.02 -26.33 -9.22
N THR A 900 3.27 -26.82 -8.23
CA THR A 900 3.80 -27.31 -6.95
C THR A 900 3.63 -28.83 -6.85
N GLU A 901 4.72 -29.57 -6.78
CA GLU A 901 4.77 -31.03 -6.65
C GLU A 901 5.17 -31.40 -5.21
N LEU A 902 4.55 -32.43 -4.60
CA LEU A 902 5.00 -32.91 -3.29
C LEU A 902 6.17 -33.90 -3.49
N VAL A 903 7.33 -33.60 -2.91
CA VAL A 903 8.54 -34.44 -3.02
C VAL A 903 8.61 -35.44 -1.86
N ALA A 904 8.37 -34.98 -0.64
CA ALA A 904 8.41 -35.78 0.58
C ALA A 904 7.54 -35.14 1.66
N GLY A 905 7.19 -35.90 2.70
CA GLY A 905 6.47 -35.38 3.86
C GLY A 905 6.98 -36.00 5.15
N TYR A 906 6.92 -35.25 6.24
CA TYR A 906 7.50 -35.63 7.53
C TYR A 906 6.50 -35.36 8.66
N GLY A 907 6.34 -36.33 9.56
CA GLY A 907 5.72 -36.10 10.87
C GLY A 907 6.80 -35.89 11.94
N VAL A 908 6.40 -35.49 13.14
CA VAL A 908 7.29 -35.44 14.31
C VAL A 908 7.01 -36.64 15.22
N ASP A 909 8.04 -37.38 15.61
CA ASP A 909 7.92 -38.52 16.52
C ASP A 909 7.92 -38.11 18.00
N ALA A 910 7.66 -39.08 18.89
CA ALA A 910 7.66 -38.87 20.34
C ALA A 910 9.06 -38.53 20.94
N SER A 911 10.12 -38.46 20.13
CA SER A 911 11.44 -37.98 20.51
C SER A 911 11.73 -36.55 20.01
N GLY A 912 10.77 -35.91 19.34
CA GLY A 912 10.94 -34.57 18.77
C GLY A 912 11.77 -34.55 17.49
N ARG A 913 11.72 -35.62 16.69
CA ARG A 913 12.49 -35.76 15.44
C ARG A 913 11.57 -35.94 14.22
N TYR A 914 12.04 -35.47 13.07
CA TYR A 914 11.36 -35.72 11.80
C TYR A 914 11.44 -37.20 11.40
N VAL A 915 10.30 -37.77 11.08
CA VAL A 915 10.16 -39.11 10.50
C VAL A 915 9.43 -38.98 9.17
N GLU A 916 10.09 -39.44 8.09
CA GLU A 916 9.54 -39.44 6.75
C GLU A 916 8.30 -40.35 6.65
N GLN A 917 7.26 -39.82 6.02
CA GLN A 917 5.99 -40.50 5.78
C GLN A 917 5.86 -40.86 4.29
N PRO A 918 5.17 -41.96 3.95
CA PRO A 918 5.08 -42.43 2.56
C PRO A 918 4.31 -41.44 1.69
N VAL A 919 4.97 -40.95 0.64
CA VAL A 919 4.37 -40.17 -0.45
C VAL A 919 4.28 -41.06 -1.70
N ALA A 920 3.20 -40.91 -2.48
CA ALA A 920 3.05 -41.67 -3.73
C ALA A 920 4.09 -41.21 -4.77
N PRO A 921 4.72 -42.12 -5.56
CA PRO A 921 5.80 -41.76 -6.49
C PRO A 921 5.35 -40.94 -7.71
N ALA A 922 4.05 -40.67 -7.85
CA ALA A 922 3.46 -39.79 -8.85
C ALA A 922 2.27 -39.06 -8.22
N THR A 923 2.56 -38.00 -7.46
CA THR A 923 1.52 -37.13 -6.89
C THR A 923 0.91 -36.22 -7.97
N PRO A 924 -0.39 -35.86 -7.88
CA PRO A 924 -0.89 -34.69 -8.60
C PRO A 924 -0.19 -33.42 -8.08
N PRO A 925 -0.30 -32.27 -8.79
CA PRO A 925 0.07 -30.99 -8.21
C PRO A 925 -0.71 -30.76 -6.90
N LEU A 926 -0.08 -30.09 -5.94
CA LEU A 926 -0.64 -29.84 -4.63
C LEU A 926 -1.93 -29.01 -4.75
N ALA A 927 -3.00 -29.45 -4.09
CA ALA A 927 -4.21 -28.66 -3.91
C ALA A 927 -4.23 -28.01 -2.51
N MET A 928 -5.06 -26.98 -2.34
CA MET A 928 -5.43 -26.41 -1.05
C MET A 928 -6.91 -26.65 -0.76
N ARG A 929 -7.25 -26.77 0.53
CA ARG A 929 -8.61 -26.98 1.03
C ARG A 929 -8.94 -25.84 2.00
N CYS A 930 -9.94 -25.03 1.66
CA CYS A 930 -10.27 -23.83 2.44
C CYS A 930 -10.96 -24.21 3.75
N THR A 931 -10.25 -24.21 4.87
CA THR A 931 -10.76 -24.71 6.16
C THR A 931 -10.28 -23.84 7.32
N GLY A 932 -11.15 -23.62 8.32
CA GLY A 932 -10.76 -22.92 9.56
C GLY A 932 -10.55 -21.41 9.42
N ALA A 933 -11.12 -20.77 8.40
CA ALA A 933 -11.06 -19.30 8.27
C ALA A 933 -11.77 -18.59 9.43
N GLY A 934 -11.19 -17.48 9.92
CA GLY A 934 -11.61 -16.79 11.15
C GLY A 934 -13.01 -16.15 11.15
N HIS A 935 -13.80 -16.34 10.10
CA HIS A 935 -15.22 -15.95 9.99
C HIS A 935 -16.19 -17.14 10.21
N GLY A 936 -15.67 -18.26 10.71
CA GLY A 936 -16.48 -19.39 11.21
C GLY A 936 -17.19 -20.25 10.16
N ILE A 937 -17.13 -19.91 8.87
CA ILE A 937 -17.82 -20.62 7.79
C ILE A 937 -16.88 -21.60 7.09
N GLU A 938 -17.17 -22.90 7.20
CA GLU A 938 -16.28 -23.94 6.70
C GLU A 938 -16.36 -24.10 5.16
N GLY A 939 -15.21 -24.34 4.53
CA GLY A 939 -15.08 -24.43 3.08
C GLY A 939 -14.92 -23.08 2.36
N LEU A 940 -14.99 -21.96 3.08
CA LEU A 940 -14.74 -20.61 2.55
C LEU A 940 -13.41 -20.05 3.10
N PRO A 941 -12.50 -19.52 2.26
CA PRO A 941 -11.25 -18.92 2.75
C PRO A 941 -11.46 -17.53 3.35
N ALA A 942 -10.41 -16.94 3.92
CA ALA A 942 -10.41 -15.63 4.58
C ALA A 942 -10.37 -14.45 3.59
N ASP A 943 -9.52 -14.57 2.55
CA ASP A 943 -9.22 -13.58 1.49
C ASP A 943 -10.37 -13.29 0.49
N LEU A 944 -11.62 -13.37 0.96
CA LEU A 944 -12.81 -13.29 0.10
C LEU A 944 -13.34 -11.87 -0.11
N PRO A 945 -14.06 -11.61 -1.23
CA PRO A 945 -14.70 -10.33 -1.48
C PRO A 945 -15.81 -10.14 -0.45
N ARG A 946 -15.72 -9.03 0.26
CA ARG A 946 -16.67 -8.69 1.32
C ARG A 946 -17.68 -7.65 0.83
N TRP A 947 -18.90 -7.75 1.34
CA TRP A 947 -20.05 -6.92 0.98
C TRP A 947 -20.65 -6.27 2.24
N PRO A 948 -21.17 -5.04 2.15
CA PRO A 948 -21.16 -4.13 1.01
C PRO A 948 -19.79 -3.49 0.72
N TYR A 949 -19.65 -3.00 -0.51
CA TYR A 949 -18.53 -2.18 -0.98
C TYR A 949 -18.73 -0.69 -0.61
N GLU A 950 -19.98 -0.27 -0.41
CA GLU A 950 -20.40 1.02 0.17
C GLU A 950 -20.44 0.95 1.71
N ALA A 951 -20.36 2.10 2.39
CA ALA A 951 -20.23 2.19 3.86
C ALA A 951 -21.30 1.41 4.66
N GLU A 952 -22.52 1.31 4.14
CA GLU A 952 -23.61 0.49 4.67
C GLU A 952 -24.56 0.09 3.55
N ALA A 953 -25.25 -1.05 3.69
CA ALA A 953 -26.29 -1.47 2.75
C ALA A 953 -27.40 -2.27 3.41
N PHE A 954 -28.61 -2.20 2.85
CA PHE A 954 -29.75 -2.99 3.32
C PHE A 954 -29.76 -4.38 2.69
N ALA A 955 -29.93 -5.41 3.52
CA ALA A 955 -30.19 -6.78 3.08
C ALA A 955 -31.43 -7.36 3.77
N TYR A 956 -31.85 -8.54 3.33
CA TYR A 956 -32.99 -9.26 3.89
C TYR A 956 -32.62 -10.69 4.30
N ALA A 957 -32.97 -11.09 5.53
CA ALA A 957 -32.73 -12.42 6.07
C ALA A 957 -34.04 -13.17 6.34
N LEU A 958 -34.13 -14.43 5.92
CA LEU A 958 -35.32 -15.30 6.13
C LEU A 958 -35.17 -16.15 7.39
N VAL A 959 -35.36 -15.54 8.57
CA VAL A 959 -35.36 -16.26 9.85
C VAL A 959 -36.54 -17.26 9.88
N ARG A 960 -36.20 -18.56 9.87
CA ARG A 960 -37.16 -19.67 9.94
C ARG A 960 -37.41 -20.13 11.37
N ASP A 961 -36.33 -20.18 12.14
CA ASP A 961 -36.21 -20.62 13.52
C ASP A 961 -35.02 -19.83 14.10
N PRO A 962 -35.22 -18.96 15.11
CA PRO A 962 -34.14 -18.19 15.71
C PRO A 962 -33.05 -19.08 16.32
N GLU A 963 -33.45 -20.17 17.00
CA GLU A 963 -32.54 -21.01 17.78
C GLU A 963 -31.59 -21.80 16.86
N ALA A 964 -32.12 -22.35 15.76
CA ALA A 964 -31.29 -22.93 14.70
C ALA A 964 -30.43 -21.89 13.98
N THR A 965 -30.90 -20.63 13.86
CA THR A 965 -30.12 -19.55 13.22
C THR A 965 -28.89 -19.19 14.06
N THR A 966 -29.04 -19.03 15.38
CA THR A 966 -27.92 -18.74 16.31
C THR A 966 -26.89 -19.88 16.37
N ARG A 967 -27.27 -21.11 16.02
CA ARG A 967 -26.37 -22.27 15.92
C ARG A 967 -25.66 -22.42 14.57
N SER A 968 -26.13 -21.76 13.51
CA SER A 968 -25.51 -21.87 12.18
C SER A 968 -24.22 -21.06 12.07
N GLN A 969 -23.29 -21.50 11.22
CA GLN A 969 -22.00 -20.81 10.96
C GLN A 969 -22.18 -19.42 10.33
N GLY A 970 -23.30 -19.17 9.66
CA GLY A 970 -23.62 -17.86 9.10
C GLY A 970 -25.06 -17.75 8.61
N LEU A 971 -25.55 -16.51 8.51
CA LEU A 971 -26.91 -16.18 8.09
C LEU A 971 -26.96 -15.82 6.60
N VAL A 972 -27.75 -16.58 5.82
CA VAL A 972 -27.96 -16.29 4.39
C VAL A 972 -28.72 -14.98 4.22
N LEU A 973 -28.09 -14.03 3.52
CA LEU A 973 -28.65 -12.72 3.20
C LEU A 973 -29.11 -12.65 1.74
N LEU A 974 -30.10 -11.78 1.49
CA LEU A 974 -30.65 -11.50 0.17
C LEU A 974 -30.58 -9.99 -0.11
N ARG A 975 -29.92 -9.58 -1.20
CA ARG A 975 -29.91 -8.16 -1.64
C ARG A 975 -31.30 -7.64 -1.98
N ASN A 976 -32.17 -8.51 -2.49
CA ASN A 976 -33.53 -8.19 -2.90
C ASN A 976 -34.57 -8.84 -1.98
N ARG A 977 -35.65 -8.11 -1.70
CA ARG A 977 -36.77 -8.60 -0.88
C ARG A 977 -37.43 -9.82 -1.57
N PRO A 978 -37.42 -11.02 -0.96
CA PRO A 978 -38.02 -12.21 -1.57
C PRO A 978 -39.55 -12.10 -1.67
N ARG A 979 -40.20 -12.96 -2.46
CA ARG A 979 -41.67 -13.08 -2.46
C ARG A 979 -42.16 -13.68 -1.14
N ALA A 980 -43.25 -13.14 -0.58
CA ALA A 980 -43.82 -13.60 0.68
C ALA A 980 -44.34 -15.05 0.59
N ARG A 981 -44.05 -15.85 1.62
CA ARG A 981 -44.56 -17.23 1.81
C ARG A 981 -45.08 -17.34 3.23
N ARG A 982 -46.35 -17.76 3.42
CA ARG A 982 -47.02 -17.82 4.73
C ARG A 982 -46.16 -18.53 5.78
N GLY A 983 -46.22 -18.07 7.03
CA GLY A 983 -45.47 -18.67 8.14
C GLY A 983 -43.96 -18.41 8.09
N ARG A 984 -43.52 -17.33 7.42
CA ARG A 984 -42.13 -16.85 7.45
C ARG A 984 -42.06 -15.44 8.02
N LEU A 985 -41.01 -15.21 8.80
CA LEU A 985 -40.50 -13.88 9.12
C LEU A 985 -39.42 -13.51 8.10
N LEU A 986 -39.31 -12.23 7.81
CA LEU A 986 -38.25 -11.63 7.03
C LEU A 986 -37.73 -10.43 7.80
N VAL A 987 -36.43 -10.41 8.07
CA VAL A 987 -35.76 -9.32 8.75
C VAL A 987 -35.09 -8.46 7.69
N GLN A 988 -35.38 -7.17 7.64
CA GLN A 988 -34.54 -6.21 6.91
C GLN A 988 -33.45 -5.74 7.86
N VAL A 989 -32.20 -5.94 7.45
CA VAL A 989 -31.00 -5.60 8.23
C VAL A 989 -30.20 -4.51 7.53
N ARG A 990 -29.46 -3.71 8.30
CA ARG A 990 -28.45 -2.75 7.85
C ARG A 990 -27.08 -3.36 8.12
N VAL A 991 -26.36 -3.66 7.05
CA VAL A 991 -25.07 -4.35 7.07
C VAL A 991 -23.98 -3.31 6.86
N PRO A 992 -23.07 -3.09 7.84
CA PRO A 992 -21.93 -2.20 7.66
C PRO A 992 -20.94 -2.76 6.62
N TRP A 993 -20.12 -1.86 6.06
CA TRP A 993 -19.07 -2.15 5.09
C TRP A 993 -18.30 -3.44 5.37
N ARG A 994 -18.18 -4.30 4.34
CA ARG A 994 -17.45 -5.57 4.38
C ARG A 994 -17.81 -6.59 5.48
N CYS A 995 -18.92 -6.43 6.23
CA CYS A 995 -19.32 -7.39 7.26
C CYS A 995 -19.78 -8.76 6.72
N ALA A 996 -20.31 -8.84 5.49
CA ALA A 996 -20.78 -10.09 4.87
C ALA A 996 -19.83 -10.61 3.77
N VAL A 997 -19.91 -11.89 3.44
CA VAL A 997 -19.18 -12.52 2.32
C VAL A 997 -20.03 -12.48 1.05
N ASP A 998 -19.44 -12.03 -0.07
CA ASP A 998 -20.03 -12.12 -1.40
C ASP A 998 -19.67 -13.48 -2.03
N VAL A 999 -20.55 -14.46 -1.82
CA VAL A 999 -20.37 -15.84 -2.34
C VAL A 999 -20.36 -15.86 -3.87
N ARG A 1000 -21.04 -14.94 -4.55
CA ARG A 1000 -20.98 -14.84 -6.02
C ARG A 1000 -19.63 -14.32 -6.49
N ALA A 1001 -19.14 -13.24 -5.89
CA ALA A 1001 -17.83 -12.69 -6.24
C ALA A 1001 -16.71 -13.68 -5.88
N THR A 1002 -16.86 -14.41 -4.77
CA THR A 1002 -15.99 -15.53 -4.38
C THR A 1002 -15.89 -16.56 -5.51
N VAL A 1003 -17.01 -17.09 -6.01
CA VAL A 1003 -16.99 -18.07 -7.11
C VAL A 1003 -16.36 -17.49 -8.38
N ALA A 1004 -16.55 -16.21 -8.66
CA ALA A 1004 -15.88 -15.55 -9.80
C ALA A 1004 -14.36 -15.38 -9.61
N GLN A 1005 -13.88 -15.29 -8.37
CA GLN A 1005 -12.45 -15.15 -8.02
C GLN A 1005 -11.70 -16.49 -8.06
N ILE A 1006 -12.35 -17.60 -7.68
CA ILE A 1006 -11.68 -18.92 -7.56
C ILE A 1006 -12.17 -19.99 -8.54
N GLY A 1007 -13.26 -19.75 -9.29
CA GLY A 1007 -13.94 -20.78 -10.09
C GLY A 1007 -13.09 -21.43 -11.19
N ASP A 1008 -12.13 -20.69 -11.75
CA ASP A 1008 -11.21 -21.18 -12.78
C ASP A 1008 -9.92 -21.83 -12.20
N LEU A 1009 -9.82 -21.97 -10.86
CA LEU A 1009 -8.61 -22.42 -10.16
C LEU A 1009 -8.78 -23.84 -9.58
N PRO A 1010 -8.46 -24.90 -10.34
CA PRO A 1010 -8.79 -26.29 -9.97
C PRO A 1010 -8.05 -26.82 -8.72
N GLN A 1011 -7.03 -26.10 -8.23
CA GLN A 1011 -6.29 -26.45 -7.03
C GLN A 1011 -6.91 -25.87 -5.73
N ILE A 1012 -8.07 -25.21 -5.80
CA ILE A 1012 -8.73 -24.58 -4.65
C ILE A 1012 -10.05 -25.31 -4.34
N HIS A 1013 -10.01 -26.20 -3.35
CA HIS A 1013 -11.19 -26.92 -2.88
C HIS A 1013 -11.99 -26.06 -1.89
N SER A 1014 -13.10 -25.48 -2.37
CA SER A 1014 -14.00 -24.59 -1.61
C SER A 1014 -15.48 -24.95 -1.78
N THR A 1015 -16.29 -24.69 -0.75
CA THR A 1015 -17.76 -24.86 -0.75
C THR A 1015 -18.51 -23.72 -1.46
N ALA A 1016 -17.83 -22.65 -1.88
CA ALA A 1016 -18.47 -21.49 -2.51
C ALA A 1016 -19.33 -21.84 -3.74
N GLY A 1017 -18.88 -22.78 -4.57
CA GLY A 1017 -19.63 -23.25 -5.74
C GLY A 1017 -20.98 -23.86 -5.37
N SER A 1018 -20.97 -24.85 -4.45
CA SER A 1018 -22.19 -25.53 -4.01
C SER A 1018 -23.10 -24.63 -3.16
N MET A 1019 -22.55 -23.65 -2.44
CA MET A 1019 -23.32 -22.58 -1.81
C MET A 1019 -24.06 -21.73 -2.85
N LEU A 1020 -23.40 -21.34 -3.95
CA LEU A 1020 -24.01 -20.55 -5.02
C LEU A 1020 -25.09 -21.35 -5.78
N GLU A 1021 -24.86 -22.64 -6.02
CA GLU A 1021 -25.87 -23.57 -6.57
C GLU A 1021 -27.09 -23.72 -5.64
N ALA A 1022 -26.87 -23.76 -4.32
CA ALA A 1022 -27.93 -23.71 -3.31
C ALA A 1022 -28.64 -22.34 -3.22
N GLY A 1023 -28.22 -21.34 -4.01
CA GLY A 1023 -28.81 -20.00 -4.08
C GLY A 1023 -28.30 -19.00 -3.05
N VAL A 1024 -27.23 -19.33 -2.31
CA VAL A 1024 -26.56 -18.43 -1.37
C VAL A 1024 -25.72 -17.44 -2.18
N SER A 1025 -26.06 -16.16 -2.13
CA SER A 1025 -25.35 -15.09 -2.85
C SER A 1025 -24.71 -14.05 -1.93
N LEU A 1026 -25.17 -13.98 -0.69
CA LEU A 1026 -24.53 -13.28 0.43
C LEU A 1026 -24.65 -14.16 1.67
N LEU A 1027 -23.60 -14.19 2.48
CA LEU A 1027 -23.56 -14.93 3.74
C LEU A 1027 -22.95 -14.05 4.82
N LEU A 1028 -23.66 -13.84 5.92
CA LEU A 1028 -23.17 -13.08 7.07
C LEU A 1028 -22.49 -14.04 8.06
N PRO A 1029 -21.19 -13.88 8.38
CA PRO A 1029 -20.50 -14.61 9.45
C PRO A 1029 -21.21 -14.48 10.80
N ARG A 1030 -21.07 -15.48 11.68
CA ARG A 1030 -21.74 -15.45 12.99
C ARG A 1030 -21.23 -14.30 13.88
N GLU A 1031 -19.95 -13.96 13.77
CA GLU A 1031 -19.27 -12.93 14.54
C GLU A 1031 -19.78 -11.52 14.17
N ALA A 1032 -20.25 -11.34 12.94
CA ALA A 1032 -20.78 -10.06 12.45
C ALA A 1032 -22.21 -9.76 12.93
N ASN A 1033 -22.90 -10.67 13.63
CA ASN A 1033 -24.28 -10.47 14.10
C ASN A 1033 -24.42 -9.32 15.12
N GLU A 1034 -23.36 -8.97 15.84
CA GLU A 1034 -23.37 -7.83 16.79
C GLU A 1034 -23.23 -6.48 16.06
N GLN A 1035 -22.57 -6.47 14.90
CA GLN A 1035 -22.32 -5.28 14.08
C GLN A 1035 -23.49 -4.96 13.13
N VAL A 1036 -24.32 -5.96 12.80
CA VAL A 1036 -25.47 -5.81 11.90
C VAL A 1036 -26.71 -5.42 12.68
N GLU A 1037 -27.33 -4.31 12.30
CA GLU A 1037 -28.56 -3.79 12.93
C GLU A 1037 -29.81 -4.35 12.24
N VAL A 1038 -30.84 -4.65 13.03
CA VAL A 1038 -32.20 -4.89 12.51
C VAL A 1038 -32.93 -3.58 12.33
N VAL A 1039 -33.49 -3.36 11.13
CA VAL A 1039 -34.24 -2.13 10.80
C VAL A 1039 -35.73 -2.40 10.73
N ARG A 1040 -36.16 -3.54 10.17
CA ARG A 1040 -37.58 -3.91 10.06
C ARG A 1040 -37.82 -5.39 10.25
N LEU A 1041 -38.83 -5.75 11.03
CA LEU A 1041 -39.41 -7.08 11.07
C LEU A 1041 -40.66 -7.13 10.18
N LEU A 1042 -40.66 -8.06 9.21
CA LEU A 1042 -41.75 -8.28 8.27
C LEU A 1042 -42.31 -9.71 8.45
N SER A 1043 -43.64 -9.86 8.38
CA SER A 1043 -44.33 -11.17 8.35
C SER A 1043 -45.08 -11.38 7.04
N ALA A 1044 -45.18 -12.64 6.60
CA ALA A 1044 -45.86 -13.00 5.36
C ALA A 1044 -47.39 -13.15 5.53
N GLY A 1045 -48.12 -12.07 5.24
CA GLY A 1045 -49.59 -12.06 5.19
C GLY A 1045 -50.17 -12.56 3.86
N ARG A 1046 -51.51 -12.56 3.73
CA ARG A 1046 -52.22 -12.99 2.51
C ARG A 1046 -51.93 -12.12 1.28
N LEU A 1047 -51.54 -10.86 1.47
CA LEU A 1047 -51.32 -9.86 0.41
C LEU A 1047 -49.83 -9.51 0.19
N GLY A 1048 -48.90 -10.25 0.81
CA GLY A 1048 -47.47 -9.94 0.79
C GLY A 1048 -46.88 -9.74 2.18
N TRP A 1049 -45.71 -9.12 2.24
CA TRP A 1049 -45.06 -8.76 3.51
C TRP A 1049 -45.78 -7.62 4.21
N ARG A 1050 -45.90 -7.70 5.54
CA ARG A 1050 -46.41 -6.65 6.42
C ARG A 1050 -45.41 -6.38 7.54
N THR A 1051 -45.14 -5.12 7.85
CA THR A 1051 -44.31 -4.74 9.00
C THR A 1051 -45.00 -5.16 10.30
N VAL A 1052 -44.23 -5.73 11.23
CA VAL A 1052 -44.66 -6.16 12.57
C VAL A 1052 -43.93 -5.37 13.67
N GLY A 1053 -42.78 -4.78 13.33
CA GLY A 1053 -42.05 -3.84 14.17
C GLY A 1053 -40.83 -3.30 13.44
N GLU A 1054 -40.24 -2.26 14.00
CA GLU A 1054 -38.98 -1.65 13.55
C GLU A 1054 -38.06 -1.63 14.79
N PRO A 1055 -37.45 -2.79 15.15
CA PRO A 1055 -36.68 -2.92 16.38
C PRO A 1055 -35.23 -2.52 16.12
N GLU A 1056 -34.89 -1.26 16.42
CA GLU A 1056 -33.53 -0.70 16.37
C GLU A 1056 -32.64 -1.37 17.43
N MET A 1057 -32.05 -2.52 17.08
CA MET A 1057 -31.20 -3.36 17.94
C MET A 1057 -30.25 -4.21 17.07
N SER A 1058 -29.22 -4.80 17.68
CA SER A 1058 -28.35 -5.74 16.96
C SER A 1058 -29.10 -6.99 16.50
N LEU A 1059 -28.60 -7.63 15.45
CA LEU A 1059 -29.12 -8.90 14.97
C LEU A 1059 -28.88 -10.02 15.99
N ALA A 1060 -27.81 -9.94 16.79
CA ALA A 1060 -27.58 -10.83 17.92
C ALA A 1060 -28.70 -10.72 18.98
N ASP A 1061 -29.03 -9.51 19.45
CA ASP A 1061 -30.11 -9.26 20.41
C ASP A 1061 -31.48 -9.68 19.86
N PHE A 1062 -31.72 -9.41 18.57
CA PHE A 1062 -32.94 -9.83 17.88
C PHE A 1062 -33.07 -11.36 17.83
N LEU A 1063 -32.00 -12.09 17.57
CA LEU A 1063 -32.02 -13.56 17.53
C LEU A 1063 -32.17 -14.15 18.95
N ALA A 1064 -31.46 -13.61 19.94
CA ALA A 1064 -31.54 -14.04 21.34
C ALA A 1064 -32.95 -13.83 21.92
N SER A 1065 -33.49 -12.61 21.83
CA SER A 1065 -34.84 -12.28 22.32
C SER A 1065 -35.94 -13.08 21.63
N ARG A 1066 -35.71 -13.56 20.40
CA ARG A 1066 -36.62 -14.45 19.67
C ARG A 1066 -36.50 -15.92 20.06
N ALA A 1067 -35.31 -16.40 20.43
CA ALA A 1067 -35.13 -17.74 21.00
C ALA A 1067 -35.81 -17.86 22.37
N ASP A 1068 -35.66 -16.85 23.24
CA ASP A 1068 -36.35 -16.76 24.53
C ASP A 1068 -37.88 -16.75 24.41
N ALA A 1069 -38.40 -16.12 23.35
CA ALA A 1069 -39.84 -16.12 23.06
C ALA A 1069 -40.36 -17.49 22.62
N THR A 1070 -39.53 -18.35 22.04
CA THR A 1070 -39.89 -19.73 21.67
C THR A 1070 -39.74 -20.73 22.82
N THR A 1071 -38.84 -20.51 23.78
CA THR A 1071 -38.60 -21.43 24.92
C THR A 1071 -39.56 -21.25 26.10
N ARG A 1072 -40.44 -20.24 26.08
CA ARG A 1072 -41.46 -19.99 27.13
C ARG A 1072 -42.89 -20.29 26.67
N PRO A 1073 -43.30 -21.56 26.49
CA PRO A 1073 -44.66 -21.95 26.09
C PRO A 1073 -45.66 -21.61 27.22
N GLY A 1074 -46.26 -20.42 27.12
CA GLY A 1074 -47.12 -19.85 28.15
C GLY A 1074 -47.04 -18.32 28.23
N SER A 1075 -45.98 -17.71 27.68
CA SER A 1075 -45.95 -16.26 27.48
C SER A 1075 -46.85 -15.89 26.30
N THR A 1076 -48.04 -15.37 26.60
CA THR A 1076 -48.92 -14.72 25.61
C THR A 1076 -48.31 -13.39 25.17
N ALA A 1077 -47.38 -13.46 24.22
CA ALA A 1077 -46.85 -12.27 23.55
C ALA A 1077 -48.01 -11.39 23.04
N PRO A 1078 -48.01 -10.08 23.33
CA PRO A 1078 -49.19 -9.24 23.11
C PRO A 1078 -49.48 -9.09 21.61
N THR A 1079 -50.58 -9.72 21.17
CA THR A 1079 -51.17 -9.46 19.85
C THR A 1079 -51.72 -8.03 19.81
N ARG A 1080 -50.98 -7.15 19.13
CA ARG A 1080 -51.46 -5.88 18.59
C ARG A 1080 -51.73 -6.03 17.08
#